data_AF-A0AAD9E1W5-F1
#
_entry.id   AF-A0AAD9E1W5-F1
#
_cell.length_a   1.000
_cell.length_b   1.000
_cell.length_c   1.000
_cell.angle_alpha   90.00
_cell.angle_beta   90.00
_cell.angle_gamma   90.00
#
_symmetry.space_group_name_H-M   'P 1'
#
loop_
_entity.id
_entity.type
_entity.pdbx_description
1 polymer ?
#
loop_
_entity_poly.entity_id
_entity_poly.type
_entity_poly.pdbx_seq_one_letter_code
_entity_poly.pdbx_strand_id
1 'polypeptide(L)'
;MEEVDRILIHSLRQTGTDIDDDVQSIKQFSSELIVEAVVRCLRVIDPTLGNGLSPSLPPGMSARFRVGMSLAQACQDLGYKGESGYQTFLYSNEPEIRSLLMFLVEKLPRESAEALDQPAGKSALLQKAIAAQIKAQLALPWLPPSCRLSLHCKTQSSGPCHSFHAMQLSLPYSLKAPTKKQAKEVKEYWREYLLPVTSQPSHHASVPASLLENHASELSAAQEWESEWNSQGLLSRLTPEEYCSRKRARLQKRIEEQLRAATQPRPDTHSTTRSTSDLTDLLNSFGGTTTGVDILAKGTRFTHSEKFTFTQEPEKAAQQMAAAASILPSSHQSEEDLKAKQEVEISALQEQLQQLSVQMEEVGGDIRQLTVSIHQVSDELKRRELSNSEKEDTVRVKKQTINLLPDAENNLVKLQSLVEASAKRVVYLASQWEKHRAPLIDEHRRLKELCSNREIAEYDTLPKDVSRSAYTMRILEIISNIKKQKEEITKILSDTKELQKEINGLTGKLDRTFAVTDELVFKDAKKDESVRKSYKYLAALHENCTQLIQTIEDTGTIMREIRDLEEQIETEHDLIPPGVCNLLNPSTIYANNEVNLEEVDIYGFDYDYTLALYSDSLNEMIYNKARQFLIEHYKYPQGIKKYNYIPNFAARGLHYDIQKGLLMKIDAFHYIQMGTVYRGLKPVPDEEVMHLYGGSNHVPLHQVSGFYGKGPKMKQFMDIFSIPEMTLLAAANDYFISSDIEYDPVHLYKDVSDAIGMVHIKGYMYKWIMQDLEKYILRGDETYAVLHRLASNGKKLFLITNSPFSFVDKGMKYMVGKDWRDFFDVVIVQADKPHFFNDCMKPFRRLDSNGDLQWDKIMNLDKGQIYKQGNLVDFLKLTGWRGSKVFYFGDHLYSDLADLMLRHGWRTGAIVPELEVETKVVNTEQYARSLTWLQALTGLLERMQMYRDPESKKVLQDWLKEREELRAITKNLFNPQFGSIFRTCHNPTYFSRRLCRFSDLYMASISCLLNYDLSYTFYPRRTPLQHEAPLWMDQLCTGCMKTPFLEDMAHIR
;
A
#
# COMPACT_ATOMS: atom_id res chain seq x y z
N MET A 1 -29.88 -28.91 4.87
CA MET A 1 -28.91 -30.01 4.66
C MET A 1 -28.63 -30.23 3.18
N GLU A 2 -29.65 -30.34 2.31
CA GLU A 2 -29.46 -30.55 0.86
C GLU A 2 -28.65 -29.46 0.13
N GLU A 3 -28.66 -28.22 0.62
CA GLU A 3 -27.88 -27.11 0.03
C GLU A 3 -26.38 -27.22 0.36
N VAL A 4 -26.04 -27.71 1.56
CA VAL A 4 -24.66 -27.97 1.98
C VAL A 4 -24.06 -29.11 1.17
N ASP A 5 -24.84 -30.18 0.96
CA ASP A 5 -24.42 -31.32 0.13
C ASP A 5 -24.16 -30.88 -1.33
N ARG A 6 -25.02 -30.02 -1.89
CA ARG A 6 -24.82 -29.46 -3.25
C ARG A 6 -23.54 -28.65 -3.38
N ILE A 7 -23.22 -27.81 -2.39
CA ILE A 7 -21.98 -27.02 -2.36
C ILE A 7 -20.74 -27.93 -2.26
N LEU A 8 -20.82 -28.98 -1.43
CA LEU A 8 -19.74 -29.95 -1.27
C LEU A 8 -19.51 -30.75 -2.56
N ILE A 9 -20.58 -31.26 -3.19
CA ILE A 9 -20.49 -32.00 -4.46
C ILE A 9 -19.88 -31.12 -5.55
N HIS A 10 -20.32 -29.86 -5.66
CA HIS A 10 -19.76 -28.91 -6.63
C HIS A 10 -18.26 -28.66 -6.39
N SER A 11 -17.86 -28.48 -5.13
CA SER A 11 -16.44 -28.28 -4.76
C SER A 11 -15.59 -29.53 -5.05
N LEU A 12 -16.14 -30.73 -4.86
CA LEU A 12 -15.45 -32.00 -5.16
C LEU A 12 -15.30 -32.24 -6.68
N ARG A 13 -16.25 -31.78 -7.50
CA ARG A 13 -16.10 -31.79 -8.96
C ARG A 13 -14.98 -30.85 -9.41
N GLN A 14 -14.83 -29.69 -8.77
CA GLN A 14 -13.75 -28.74 -9.06
C GLN A 14 -12.35 -29.28 -8.71
N THR A 15 -12.24 -30.17 -7.72
CA THR A 15 -10.99 -30.89 -7.41
C THR A 15 -10.70 -32.07 -8.34
N GLY A 16 -11.55 -32.27 -9.36
CA GLY A 16 -11.40 -33.31 -10.37
C GLY A 16 -11.97 -34.67 -9.96
N THR A 17 -12.90 -34.70 -8.99
CA THR A 17 -13.60 -35.94 -8.62
C THR A 17 -14.70 -36.25 -9.61
N ASP A 18 -14.68 -37.46 -10.18
CA ASP A 18 -15.64 -37.93 -11.18
C ASP A 18 -16.95 -38.33 -10.47
N ILE A 19 -17.78 -37.31 -10.17
CA ILE A 19 -19.08 -37.48 -9.51
C ILE A 19 -20.16 -37.27 -10.56
N ASP A 20 -20.94 -38.33 -10.79
CA ASP A 20 -22.07 -38.34 -11.73
C ASP A 20 -23.03 -37.15 -11.51
N ASP A 21 -23.60 -36.63 -12.59
CA ASP A 21 -24.47 -35.44 -12.58
C ASP A 21 -25.77 -35.67 -11.80
N ASP A 22 -26.17 -36.93 -11.63
CA ASP A 22 -27.38 -37.35 -10.94
C ASP A 22 -27.24 -37.43 -9.39
N VAL A 23 -26.01 -37.30 -8.86
CA VAL A 23 -25.75 -37.35 -7.42
C VAL A 23 -26.04 -35.99 -6.78
N GLN A 24 -27.11 -35.90 -5.98
CA GLN A 24 -27.58 -34.65 -5.34
C GLN A 24 -27.37 -34.61 -3.82
N SER A 25 -27.01 -35.74 -3.19
CA SER A 25 -26.73 -35.80 -1.74
C SER A 25 -25.56 -36.73 -1.43
N ILE A 26 -24.86 -36.43 -0.33
CA ILE A 26 -23.74 -37.25 0.18
C ILE A 26 -24.21 -38.67 0.56
N LYS A 27 -25.51 -38.86 0.81
CA LYS A 27 -26.11 -40.18 1.06
C LYS A 27 -25.97 -41.15 -0.13
N GLN A 28 -25.78 -40.63 -1.34
CA GLN A 28 -25.63 -41.41 -2.57
C GLN A 28 -24.15 -41.75 -2.87
N PHE A 29 -23.21 -41.32 -2.03
CA PHE A 29 -21.79 -41.58 -2.25
C PHE A 29 -21.45 -43.03 -1.91
N SER A 30 -20.83 -43.75 -2.86
CA SER A 30 -20.23 -45.05 -2.58
C SER A 30 -18.92 -44.89 -1.81
N SER A 31 -18.50 -45.93 -1.08
CA SER A 31 -17.18 -45.94 -0.42
C SER A 31 -16.02 -45.71 -1.41
N GLU A 32 -16.20 -46.13 -2.65
CA GLU A 32 -15.25 -45.89 -3.74
C GLU A 32 -15.17 -44.41 -4.08
N LEU A 33 -16.32 -43.75 -4.24
CA LEU A 33 -16.41 -42.32 -4.52
C LEU A 33 -15.91 -41.46 -3.33
N ILE A 34 -16.15 -41.90 -2.09
CA ILE A 34 -15.67 -41.22 -0.86
C ILE A 34 -14.14 -41.27 -0.81
N VAL A 35 -13.55 -42.44 -1.06
CA VAL A 35 -12.09 -42.61 -1.09
C VAL A 35 -11.47 -41.79 -2.22
N GLU A 36 -12.08 -41.80 -3.39
CA GLU A 36 -11.64 -41.01 -4.54
C GLU A 36 -11.67 -39.50 -4.25
N ALA A 37 -12.77 -39.02 -3.65
CA ALA A 37 -12.97 -37.63 -3.29
C ALA A 37 -11.94 -37.17 -2.23
N VAL A 38 -11.73 -37.97 -1.20
CA VAL A 38 -10.80 -37.65 -0.10
C VAL A 38 -9.36 -37.65 -0.60
N VAL A 39 -8.93 -38.64 -1.40
CA VAL A 39 -7.58 -38.70 -1.97
C VAL A 39 -7.31 -37.51 -2.88
N ARG A 40 -8.28 -37.10 -3.71
CA ARG A 40 -8.13 -35.93 -4.59
C ARG A 40 -8.04 -34.64 -3.79
N CYS A 41 -8.87 -34.46 -2.77
CA CYS A 41 -8.76 -33.31 -1.87
C CYS A 41 -7.39 -33.28 -1.19
N LEU A 42 -6.91 -34.40 -0.64
CA LEU A 42 -5.61 -34.47 0.00
C LEU A 42 -4.46 -34.13 -0.96
N ARG A 43 -4.48 -34.61 -2.21
CA ARG A 43 -3.47 -34.25 -3.23
C ARG A 43 -3.41 -32.77 -3.55
N VAL A 44 -4.55 -32.09 -3.49
CA VAL A 44 -4.66 -30.65 -3.77
C VAL A 44 -4.23 -29.82 -2.56
N ILE A 45 -4.54 -30.28 -1.34
CA ILE A 45 -4.22 -29.56 -0.09
C ILE A 45 -2.75 -29.76 0.29
N ASP A 46 -2.28 -31.01 0.29
CA ASP A 46 -0.91 -31.38 0.60
C ASP A 46 -0.44 -32.51 -0.34
N PRO A 47 0.30 -32.16 -1.42
CA PRO A 47 0.82 -33.13 -2.37
C PRO A 47 1.72 -34.20 -1.74
N THR A 48 2.35 -33.93 -0.59
CA THR A 48 3.23 -34.90 0.09
C THR A 48 2.44 -36.03 0.73
N LEU A 49 1.30 -35.72 1.35
CA LEU A 49 0.37 -36.70 1.93
C LEU A 49 -0.49 -37.39 0.86
N GLY A 50 -0.94 -36.66 -0.16
CA GLY A 50 -1.89 -37.18 -1.15
C GLY A 50 -1.30 -38.02 -2.30
N ASN A 51 -0.04 -37.81 -2.69
CA ASN A 51 0.56 -38.52 -3.84
C ASN A 51 0.89 -39.99 -3.54
N GLY A 52 1.05 -40.36 -2.27
CA GLY A 52 1.28 -41.75 -1.83
C GLY A 52 0.02 -42.62 -1.73
N LEU A 53 -1.18 -42.04 -1.89
CA LEU A 53 -2.46 -42.73 -1.68
C LEU A 53 -3.13 -43.07 -3.03
N SER A 54 -3.65 -44.29 -3.13
CA SER A 54 -4.43 -44.74 -4.30
C SER A 54 -5.87 -44.19 -4.23
N PRO A 55 -6.38 -43.55 -5.30
CA PRO A 55 -7.77 -43.10 -5.36
C PRO A 55 -8.76 -44.25 -5.58
N SER A 56 -8.28 -45.45 -5.92
CA SER A 56 -9.10 -46.65 -6.13
C SER A 56 -9.00 -47.61 -4.95
N LEU A 57 -10.14 -48.17 -4.55
CA LEU A 57 -10.21 -49.21 -3.53
C LEU A 57 -9.79 -50.58 -4.12
N PRO A 58 -8.78 -51.26 -3.54
CA PRO A 58 -8.35 -52.57 -4.03
C PRO A 58 -9.41 -53.66 -3.79
N PRO A 59 -9.40 -54.78 -4.54
CA PRO A 59 -10.44 -55.81 -4.45
C PRO A 59 -10.41 -56.63 -3.14
N GLY A 60 -9.27 -56.67 -2.42
CA GLY A 60 -9.12 -57.43 -1.18
C GLY A 60 -9.42 -56.59 0.08
N MET A 61 -10.22 -57.14 1.00
CA MET A 61 -10.64 -56.45 2.24
C MET A 61 -9.48 -56.02 3.15
N SER A 62 -8.41 -56.81 3.23
CA SER A 62 -7.20 -56.45 3.98
C SER A 62 -6.48 -55.24 3.37
N ALA A 63 -6.50 -55.12 2.04
CA ALA A 63 -5.95 -53.97 1.33
C ALA A 63 -6.85 -52.74 1.46
N ARG A 64 -8.19 -52.91 1.44
CA ARG A 64 -9.15 -51.82 1.69
C ARG A 64 -8.99 -51.24 3.10
N PHE A 65 -8.81 -52.09 4.10
CA PHE A 65 -8.56 -51.66 5.48
C PHE A 65 -7.29 -50.80 5.60
N ARG A 66 -6.19 -51.21 4.95
CA ARG A 66 -4.94 -50.43 4.93
C ARG A 66 -5.12 -49.07 4.27
N VAL A 67 -5.85 -49.00 3.16
CA VAL A 67 -6.18 -47.74 2.49
C VAL A 67 -7.04 -46.85 3.41
N GLY A 68 -8.08 -47.39 4.04
CA GLY A 68 -8.94 -46.64 4.97
C GLY A 68 -8.19 -46.12 6.21
N MET A 69 -7.26 -46.89 6.77
CA MET A 69 -6.40 -46.42 7.87
C MET A 69 -5.41 -45.34 7.43
N SER A 70 -4.83 -45.48 6.24
CA SER A 70 -3.90 -44.48 5.70
C SER A 70 -4.60 -43.15 5.41
N LEU A 71 -5.86 -43.21 4.96
CA LEU A 71 -6.70 -42.01 4.76
C LEU A 71 -7.10 -41.36 6.08
N ALA A 72 -7.44 -42.15 7.10
CA ALA A 72 -7.75 -41.63 8.43
C ALA A 72 -6.53 -40.90 9.01
N GLN A 73 -5.35 -41.51 8.94
CA GLN A 73 -4.11 -40.92 9.42
C GLN A 73 -3.78 -39.63 8.66
N ALA A 74 -3.86 -39.64 7.33
CA ALA A 74 -3.60 -38.44 6.52
C ALA A 74 -4.57 -37.29 6.85
N CYS A 75 -5.84 -37.57 7.14
CA CYS A 75 -6.80 -36.56 7.57
C CYS A 75 -6.52 -36.05 9.01
N GLN A 76 -6.04 -36.90 9.92
CA GLN A 76 -5.63 -36.50 11.27
C GLN A 76 -4.35 -35.66 11.26
N ASP A 77 -3.36 -36.03 10.44
CA ASP A 77 -2.12 -35.27 10.24
C ASP A 77 -2.41 -33.88 9.64
N LEU A 78 -3.47 -33.75 8.83
CA LEU A 78 -3.97 -32.47 8.33
C LEU A 78 -4.69 -31.63 9.41
N GLY A 79 -4.92 -32.19 10.61
CA GLY A 79 -5.52 -31.52 11.76
C GLY A 79 -7.04 -31.74 11.94
N TYR A 80 -7.61 -32.81 11.38
CA TYR A 80 -9.00 -33.17 11.62
C TYR A 80 -9.20 -33.66 13.07
N LYS A 81 -10.10 -33.01 13.83
CA LYS A 81 -10.35 -33.30 15.26
C LYS A 81 -11.46 -34.33 15.53
N GLY A 82 -12.12 -34.85 14.50
CA GLY A 82 -13.17 -35.86 14.65
C GLY A 82 -12.61 -37.28 14.70
N GLU A 83 -13.33 -38.20 15.36
CA GLU A 83 -12.99 -39.63 15.34
C GLU A 83 -13.03 -40.14 13.90
N SER A 84 -11.86 -40.47 13.36
CA SER A 84 -11.71 -40.94 11.98
C SER A 84 -10.90 -42.23 11.98
N GLY A 85 -11.47 -43.27 11.39
CA GLY A 85 -10.84 -44.58 11.23
C GLY A 85 -11.19 -45.21 9.89
N TYR A 86 -10.73 -46.43 9.62
CA TYR A 86 -11.10 -47.14 8.39
C TYR A 86 -12.62 -47.29 8.22
N GLN A 87 -13.36 -47.34 9.33
CA GLN A 87 -14.83 -47.43 9.34
C GLN A 87 -15.48 -46.20 8.73
N THR A 88 -14.91 -45.02 8.91
CA THR A 88 -15.40 -43.77 8.34
C THR A 88 -15.42 -43.84 6.81
N PHE A 89 -14.44 -44.46 6.16
CA PHE A 89 -14.35 -44.55 4.69
C PHE A 89 -15.01 -45.78 4.08
N LEU A 90 -15.01 -46.92 4.79
CA LEU A 90 -15.54 -48.19 4.28
C LEU A 90 -16.98 -48.48 4.74
N TYR A 91 -17.42 -47.85 5.84
CA TYR A 91 -18.71 -48.04 6.49
C TYR A 91 -19.29 -46.68 6.94
N SER A 92 -19.27 -45.73 6.01
CA SER A 92 -19.48 -44.30 6.25
C SER A 92 -20.83 -43.97 6.88
N ASN A 93 -20.80 -43.19 7.97
CA ASN A 93 -21.97 -42.54 8.54
C ASN A 93 -22.14 -41.13 7.95
N GLU A 94 -23.35 -40.79 7.53
CA GLU A 94 -23.66 -39.54 6.81
C GLU A 94 -23.16 -38.25 7.51
N PRO A 95 -23.42 -38.03 8.82
CA PRO A 95 -22.90 -36.86 9.54
C PRO A 95 -21.37 -36.83 9.68
N GLU A 96 -20.72 -38.00 9.81
CA GLU A 96 -19.26 -38.09 9.96
C GLU A 96 -18.57 -37.76 8.64
N ILE A 97 -19.03 -38.35 7.53
CA ILE A 97 -18.45 -38.08 6.21
C ILE A 97 -18.73 -36.67 5.73
N ARG A 98 -19.90 -36.11 6.04
CA ARG A 98 -20.21 -34.71 5.76
C ARG A 98 -19.28 -33.78 6.52
N SER A 99 -19.02 -34.06 7.80
CA SER A 99 -18.10 -33.26 8.62
C SER A 99 -16.66 -33.35 8.12
N LEU A 100 -16.23 -34.54 7.67
CA LEU A 100 -14.91 -34.75 7.09
C LEU A 100 -14.75 -34.05 5.74
N LEU A 101 -15.73 -34.17 4.83
CA LEU A 101 -15.69 -33.50 3.52
C LEU A 101 -15.78 -31.98 3.65
N MET A 102 -16.58 -31.45 4.61
CA MET A 102 -16.58 -30.01 4.91
C MET A 102 -15.20 -29.53 5.37
N PHE A 103 -14.54 -30.27 6.25
CA PHE A 103 -13.19 -29.94 6.70
C PHE A 103 -12.18 -29.93 5.54
N LEU A 104 -12.19 -30.95 4.68
CA LEU A 104 -11.28 -31.04 3.53
C LEU A 104 -11.55 -29.93 2.51
N VAL A 105 -12.82 -29.66 2.18
CA VAL A 105 -13.20 -28.59 1.25
C VAL A 105 -12.82 -27.20 1.78
N GLU A 106 -12.93 -26.97 3.10
CA GLU A 106 -12.50 -25.71 3.71
C GLU A 106 -10.98 -25.49 3.61
N LYS A 107 -10.20 -26.57 3.58
CA LYS A 107 -8.74 -26.57 3.49
C LYS A 107 -8.21 -26.54 2.05
N LEU A 108 -9.07 -26.69 1.03
CA LEU A 108 -8.66 -26.54 -0.36
C LEU A 108 -8.12 -25.13 -0.61
N PRO A 109 -7.05 -24.96 -1.42
CA PRO A 109 -6.54 -23.66 -1.81
C PRO A 109 -7.66 -22.87 -2.51
N ARG A 110 -8.15 -21.80 -1.87
CA ARG A 110 -9.14 -20.92 -2.48
C ARG A 110 -8.46 -20.12 -3.59
N GLU A 111 -8.64 -20.55 -4.83
CA GLU A 111 -8.35 -19.70 -6.00
C GLU A 111 -9.10 -18.37 -5.82
N SER A 112 -8.44 -17.26 -6.15
CA SER A 112 -8.95 -15.89 -6.05
C SER A 112 -10.42 -15.79 -6.46
N ALA A 113 -11.21 -15.12 -5.62
CA ALA A 113 -12.68 -15.06 -5.63
C ALA A 113 -13.34 -14.40 -6.85
N GLU A 114 -12.78 -14.53 -8.05
CA GLU A 114 -13.39 -14.06 -9.31
C GLU A 114 -14.14 -15.15 -10.09
N ALA A 115 -14.13 -16.42 -9.63
CA ALA A 115 -14.68 -17.54 -10.41
C ALA A 115 -15.79 -18.32 -9.71
N LEU A 116 -16.57 -17.71 -8.81
CA LEU A 116 -17.66 -18.40 -8.12
C LEU A 116 -19.05 -18.22 -8.74
N ASP A 117 -19.23 -17.34 -9.73
CA ASP A 117 -20.54 -17.16 -10.39
C ASP A 117 -20.43 -17.07 -11.92
N GLN A 118 -19.91 -18.11 -12.56
CA GLN A 118 -20.18 -18.42 -13.97
C GLN A 118 -19.70 -19.83 -14.33
N PRO A 119 -20.44 -20.61 -15.15
CA PRO A 119 -19.94 -21.89 -15.65
C PRO A 119 -18.65 -21.62 -16.44
N ALA A 120 -17.54 -22.24 -16.02
CA ALA A 120 -16.21 -21.97 -16.54
C ALA A 120 -16.20 -22.05 -18.07
N GLY A 121 -16.13 -20.88 -18.73
CA GLY A 121 -16.02 -20.81 -20.18
C GLY A 121 -14.77 -21.55 -20.65
N LYS A 122 -14.82 -22.15 -21.85
CA LYS A 122 -13.72 -22.94 -22.45
C LYS A 122 -12.34 -22.26 -22.37
N SER A 123 -12.31 -20.93 -22.34
CA SER A 123 -11.09 -20.12 -22.15
C SER A 123 -10.43 -20.29 -20.77
N ALA A 124 -11.21 -20.38 -19.69
CA ALA A 124 -10.68 -20.56 -18.34
C ALA A 124 -10.10 -21.97 -18.14
N LEU A 125 -10.75 -22.99 -18.70
CA LEU A 125 -10.22 -24.36 -18.73
C LEU A 125 -8.92 -24.45 -19.53
N LEU A 126 -8.84 -23.76 -20.67
CA LEU A 126 -7.61 -23.68 -21.47
C LEU A 126 -6.48 -22.98 -20.70
N GLN A 127 -6.74 -21.85 -20.03
CA GLN A 127 -5.75 -21.17 -19.22
C GLN A 127 -5.27 -22.02 -18.04
N LYS A 128 -6.18 -22.78 -17.40
CA LYS A 128 -5.84 -23.70 -16.31
C LYS A 128 -5.00 -24.88 -16.80
N ALA A 129 -5.30 -25.42 -18.00
CA ALA A 129 -4.49 -26.45 -18.65
C ALA A 129 -3.10 -25.93 -19.05
N ILE A 130 -3.01 -24.71 -19.59
CA ILE A 130 -1.73 -24.06 -19.94
C ILE A 130 -0.90 -23.83 -18.68
N ALA A 131 -1.49 -23.29 -17.61
CA ALA A 131 -0.80 -23.03 -16.35
C ALA A 131 -0.29 -24.31 -15.69
N ALA A 132 -1.10 -25.38 -15.70
CA ALA A 132 -0.70 -26.69 -15.19
C ALA A 132 0.49 -27.27 -15.97
N GLN A 133 0.46 -27.16 -17.30
CA GLN A 133 1.54 -27.67 -18.16
C GLN A 133 2.84 -26.88 -17.99
N ILE A 134 2.77 -25.56 -17.90
CA ILE A 134 3.94 -24.70 -17.64
C ILE A 134 4.54 -25.01 -16.27
N LYS A 135 3.69 -25.16 -15.24
CA LYS A 135 4.14 -25.51 -13.88
C LYS A 135 4.83 -26.88 -13.85
N ALA A 136 4.31 -27.87 -14.59
CA ALA A 136 4.94 -29.18 -14.73
C ALA A 136 6.30 -29.11 -15.46
N GLN A 137 6.44 -28.24 -16.47
CA GLN A 137 7.70 -28.04 -17.17
C GLN A 137 8.76 -27.34 -16.32
N LEU A 138 8.36 -26.35 -15.52
CA LEU A 138 9.25 -25.58 -14.64
C LEU A 138 9.69 -26.36 -13.39
N ALA A 139 8.97 -27.40 -13.00
CA ALA A 139 9.32 -28.26 -11.87
C ALA A 139 10.49 -29.21 -12.15
N LEU A 140 10.91 -29.36 -13.41
CA LEU A 140 12.05 -30.18 -13.80
C LEU A 140 13.29 -29.31 -14.03
N PRO A 141 14.47 -29.68 -13.50
CA PRO A 141 15.70 -28.94 -13.74
C PRO A 141 16.02 -28.90 -15.23
N TRP A 142 16.31 -27.71 -15.75
CA TRP A 142 16.65 -27.55 -17.16
C TRP A 142 18.04 -28.12 -17.42
N LEU A 143 18.12 -29.13 -18.31
CA LEU A 143 19.38 -29.75 -18.71
C LEU A 143 19.72 -29.37 -20.16
N PRO A 144 21.01 -29.13 -20.48
CA PRO A 144 21.46 -28.97 -21.86
C PRO A 144 21.06 -30.20 -22.72
N PRO A 145 20.72 -30.04 -24.00
CA PRO A 145 20.22 -31.13 -24.85
C PRO A 145 21.12 -32.38 -24.89
N SER A 146 22.43 -32.21 -24.78
CA SER A 146 23.44 -33.27 -24.72
C SER A 146 23.42 -34.10 -23.43
N CYS A 147 22.76 -33.61 -22.38
CA CYS A 147 22.69 -34.22 -21.06
C CYS A 147 21.27 -34.73 -20.71
N ARG A 148 20.32 -34.68 -21.65
CA ARG A 148 18.93 -35.10 -21.41
C ARG A 148 18.79 -36.61 -21.62
N LEU A 149 18.21 -37.29 -20.63
CA LEU A 149 17.75 -38.69 -20.77
C LEU A 149 16.47 -38.75 -21.62
N SER A 150 16.19 -39.90 -22.21
CA SER A 150 15.06 -40.13 -23.14
C SER A 150 13.68 -39.71 -22.59
N LEU A 151 13.47 -39.82 -21.28
CA LEU A 151 12.25 -39.38 -20.61
C LEU A 151 12.11 -37.85 -20.58
N HIS A 152 13.22 -37.12 -20.42
CA HIS A 152 13.28 -35.66 -20.35
C HIS A 152 13.11 -34.98 -21.72
N CYS A 153 13.41 -35.69 -22.81
CA CYS A 153 13.18 -35.19 -24.17
C CYS A 153 11.69 -34.99 -24.50
N LYS A 154 10.78 -35.71 -23.82
CA LYS A 154 9.33 -35.58 -24.03
C LYS A 154 8.74 -34.34 -23.33
N THR A 155 9.34 -33.87 -22.23
CA THR A 155 8.80 -32.78 -21.42
C THR A 155 9.47 -31.42 -21.68
N GLN A 156 10.74 -31.40 -22.13
CA GLN A 156 11.53 -30.16 -22.32
C GLN A 156 11.78 -29.77 -23.79
N SER A 157 10.94 -30.26 -24.71
CA SER A 157 11.02 -30.13 -26.17
C SER A 157 12.27 -30.78 -26.81
N SER A 158 12.06 -31.43 -27.95
CA SER A 158 13.14 -31.93 -28.82
C SER A 158 13.49 -30.87 -29.87
N GLY A 159 14.12 -29.77 -29.44
CA GLY A 159 14.66 -28.80 -30.40
C GLY A 159 15.81 -29.43 -31.20
N PRO A 160 15.83 -29.34 -32.54
CA PRO A 160 16.93 -29.86 -33.35
C PRO A 160 18.22 -29.07 -33.10
N CYS A 161 19.35 -29.78 -32.96
CA CYS A 161 20.67 -29.14 -33.00
C CYS A 161 20.86 -28.49 -34.38
N HIS A 162 21.04 -27.18 -34.43
CA HIS A 162 21.38 -26.48 -35.66
C HIS A 162 22.88 -26.18 -35.73
N SER A 163 23.52 -26.65 -36.79
CA SER A 163 24.89 -26.27 -37.16
C SER A 163 24.94 -24.80 -37.58
N PHE A 164 26.02 -24.10 -37.22
CA PHE A 164 26.24 -22.68 -37.56
C PHE A 164 25.97 -22.40 -39.05
N HIS A 165 25.02 -21.50 -39.32
CA HIS A 165 24.75 -20.95 -40.65
C HIS A 165 25.02 -19.44 -40.64
N ALA A 166 25.66 -18.94 -41.71
CA ALA A 166 25.81 -17.51 -41.95
C ALA A 166 24.48 -16.91 -42.44
N MET A 167 24.15 -15.69 -41.99
CA MET A 167 22.84 -15.06 -42.19
C MET A 167 22.94 -13.72 -42.92
N GLN A 168 21.94 -13.41 -43.74
CA GLN A 168 21.88 -12.19 -44.55
C GLN A 168 21.09 -11.08 -43.81
N LEU A 169 21.74 -9.94 -43.57
CA LEU A 169 21.17 -8.78 -42.87
C LEU A 169 20.25 -7.95 -43.78
N SER A 170 19.07 -7.58 -43.27
CA SER A 170 18.12 -6.69 -43.96
C SER A 170 18.41 -5.22 -43.65
N LEU A 171 19.16 -4.56 -44.52
CA LEU A 171 19.43 -3.12 -44.47
C LEU A 171 18.42 -2.34 -45.33
N PRO A 172 17.79 -1.27 -44.82
CA PRO A 172 16.94 -0.40 -45.63
C PRO A 172 17.81 0.58 -46.45
N TYR A 173 18.56 0.08 -47.43
CA TYR A 173 19.09 0.90 -48.52
C TYR A 173 19.36 0.06 -49.77
N SER A 174 18.44 0.13 -50.74
CA SER A 174 18.68 -0.31 -52.11
C SER A 174 19.58 0.71 -52.81
N LEU A 175 20.89 0.46 -52.87
CA LEU A 175 21.82 1.28 -53.65
C LEU A 175 21.96 0.84 -55.13
N LYS A 176 21.21 -0.17 -55.61
CA LYS A 176 21.33 -0.64 -57.00
C LYS A 176 20.04 -1.26 -57.58
N ALA A 177 19.06 -0.43 -57.98
CA ALA A 177 18.15 -0.70 -59.12
C ALA A 177 17.16 0.49 -59.34
N PRO A 178 17.19 1.22 -60.48
CA PRO A 178 16.46 2.49 -60.62
C PRO A 178 14.96 2.41 -60.98
N THR A 179 14.27 1.26 -60.90
CA THR A 179 13.03 1.11 -61.73
C THR A 179 11.74 0.71 -61.02
N LYS A 180 11.62 0.68 -59.69
CA LYS A 180 10.31 0.54 -59.03
C LYS A 180 10.10 1.53 -57.89
N LYS A 181 9.12 2.42 -58.03
CA LYS A 181 8.60 3.26 -56.94
C LYS A 181 8.13 2.34 -55.81
N GLN A 182 8.84 2.35 -54.69
CA GLN A 182 8.40 1.64 -53.49
C GLN A 182 7.16 2.31 -52.89
N ALA A 183 6.19 1.49 -52.50
CA ALA A 183 4.91 1.91 -51.93
C ALA A 183 5.13 2.71 -50.63
N LYS A 184 4.24 3.68 -50.38
CA LYS A 184 4.38 4.62 -49.27
C LYS A 184 4.29 3.91 -47.92
N GLU A 185 3.44 2.89 -47.81
CA GLU A 185 3.26 2.11 -46.57
C GLU A 185 4.54 1.36 -46.19
N VAL A 186 5.32 0.90 -47.18
CA VAL A 186 6.58 0.18 -46.93
C VAL A 186 7.65 1.13 -46.36
N LYS A 187 7.64 2.39 -46.80
CA LYS A 187 8.55 3.41 -46.27
C LYS A 187 8.15 3.91 -44.88
N GLU A 188 6.85 3.98 -44.60
CA GLU A 188 6.35 4.26 -43.24
C GLU A 188 6.66 3.10 -42.31
N TYR A 189 6.47 1.85 -42.75
CA TYR A 189 6.84 0.66 -41.98
C TYR A 189 8.32 0.65 -41.59
N TRP A 190 9.22 0.93 -42.54
CA TRP A 190 10.66 1.00 -42.25
C TRP A 190 11.06 2.16 -41.34
N ARG A 191 10.29 3.24 -41.32
CA ARG A 191 10.59 4.41 -40.49
C ARG A 191 10.08 4.25 -39.06
N GLU A 192 8.89 3.68 -38.90
CA GLU A 192 8.20 3.65 -37.62
C GLU A 192 8.30 2.30 -36.90
N TYR A 193 8.52 1.20 -37.61
CA TYR A 193 8.39 -0.15 -37.04
C TYR A 193 9.59 -1.07 -37.27
N LEU A 194 10.50 -0.79 -38.22
CA LEU A 194 11.69 -1.62 -38.43
C LEU A 194 12.74 -1.35 -37.36
N LEU A 195 13.01 -2.36 -36.54
CA LEU A 195 14.02 -2.28 -35.48
C LEU A 195 15.44 -2.09 -36.07
N PRO A 196 16.35 -1.38 -35.38
CA PRO A 196 17.76 -1.30 -35.76
C PRO A 196 18.35 -2.69 -35.94
N VAL A 197 19.32 -2.86 -36.85
CA VAL A 197 19.93 -4.16 -37.17
C VAL A 197 20.43 -4.92 -35.93
N THR A 198 20.93 -4.22 -34.92
CA THR A 198 21.37 -4.78 -33.62
C THR A 198 20.24 -5.34 -32.75
N SER A 199 18.99 -5.00 -33.08
CA SER A 199 17.79 -5.30 -32.30
C SER A 199 16.78 -6.13 -33.10
N GLN A 200 17.12 -6.54 -34.33
CA GLN A 200 16.28 -7.44 -35.12
C GLN A 200 16.46 -8.90 -34.65
N PRO A 201 15.36 -9.67 -34.50
CA PRO A 201 15.43 -11.05 -34.03
C PRO A 201 16.17 -11.93 -35.03
N SER A 202 17.03 -12.82 -34.52
CA SER A 202 17.91 -13.68 -35.33
C SER A 202 17.17 -14.80 -36.06
N HIS A 203 15.93 -15.15 -35.68
CA HIS A 203 15.13 -16.15 -36.38
C HIS A 203 13.65 -15.75 -36.38
N HIS A 204 12.98 -15.88 -37.54
CA HIS A 204 11.55 -15.60 -37.68
C HIS A 204 10.70 -16.49 -36.75
N ALA A 205 11.14 -17.73 -36.50
CA ALA A 205 10.49 -18.66 -35.57
C ALA A 205 10.53 -18.21 -34.10
N SER A 206 11.41 -17.27 -33.74
CA SER A 206 11.50 -16.69 -32.40
C SER A 206 10.50 -15.56 -32.18
N VAL A 207 9.76 -15.17 -33.22
CA VAL A 207 8.73 -14.12 -33.14
C VAL A 207 7.43 -14.76 -32.64
N PRO A 208 6.76 -14.16 -31.62
CA PRO A 208 5.52 -14.70 -31.05
C PRO A 208 4.43 -15.02 -32.08
N ALA A 209 4.35 -14.25 -33.17
CA ALA A 209 3.40 -14.49 -34.25
C ALA A 209 3.63 -15.84 -34.97
N SER A 210 4.88 -16.29 -35.12
CA SER A 210 5.20 -17.59 -35.73
C SER A 210 4.94 -18.76 -34.79
N LEU A 211 5.05 -18.55 -33.48
CA LEU A 211 4.64 -19.51 -32.46
C LEU A 211 3.13 -19.73 -32.48
N LEU A 212 2.35 -18.64 -32.61
CA LEU A 212 0.90 -18.71 -32.74
C LEU A 212 0.47 -19.38 -34.06
N GLU A 213 1.17 -19.11 -35.16
CA GLU A 213 0.94 -19.77 -36.45
C GLU A 213 1.21 -21.28 -36.38
N ASN A 214 2.32 -21.70 -35.77
CA ASN A 214 2.62 -23.12 -35.56
C ASN A 214 1.58 -23.80 -34.67
N HIS A 215 1.21 -23.18 -33.54
CA HIS A 215 0.19 -23.75 -32.64
C HIS A 215 -1.19 -23.83 -33.30
N ALA A 216 -1.56 -22.84 -34.13
CA ALA A 216 -2.80 -22.88 -34.90
C ALA A 216 -2.76 -24.03 -35.93
N SER A 217 -1.64 -24.22 -36.63
CA SER A 217 -1.48 -25.35 -37.56
C SER A 217 -1.54 -26.71 -36.86
N GLU A 218 -0.94 -26.85 -35.68
CA GLU A 218 -0.97 -28.10 -34.90
C GLU A 218 -2.39 -28.41 -34.40
N LEU A 219 -3.11 -27.39 -33.93
CA LEU A 219 -4.48 -27.54 -33.48
C LEU A 219 -5.41 -27.93 -34.65
N SER A 220 -5.25 -27.30 -35.81
CA SER A 220 -6.01 -27.67 -37.02
C SER A 220 -5.71 -29.11 -37.46
N ALA A 221 -4.44 -29.52 -37.46
CA ALA A 221 -4.08 -30.90 -37.80
C ALA A 221 -4.67 -31.93 -36.82
N ALA A 222 -4.73 -31.61 -35.52
CA ALA A 222 -5.34 -32.47 -34.51
C ALA A 222 -6.87 -32.62 -34.72
N GLN A 223 -7.56 -31.52 -35.01
CA GLN A 223 -9.00 -31.53 -35.30
C GLN A 223 -9.33 -32.28 -36.59
N GLU A 224 -8.51 -32.12 -37.63
CA GLU A 224 -8.64 -32.86 -38.89
C GLU A 224 -8.43 -34.36 -38.67
N TRP A 225 -7.40 -34.73 -37.90
CA TRP A 225 -7.15 -36.12 -37.52
C TRP A 225 -8.32 -36.73 -36.75
N GLU A 226 -8.85 -36.02 -35.75
CA GLU A 226 -9.96 -36.50 -34.93
C GLU A 226 -11.25 -36.65 -35.75
N SER A 227 -11.52 -35.71 -36.66
CA SER A 227 -12.65 -35.80 -37.60
C SER A 227 -12.50 -36.97 -38.57
N GLU A 228 -11.30 -37.22 -39.09
CA GLU A 228 -11.05 -38.34 -40.00
C GLU A 228 -11.09 -39.68 -39.27
N TRP A 229 -10.53 -39.73 -38.07
CA TRP A 229 -10.55 -40.91 -37.21
C TRP A 229 -11.98 -41.28 -36.85
N ASN A 230 -12.78 -40.30 -36.44
CA ASN A 230 -14.15 -40.55 -36.02
C ASN A 230 -15.09 -40.90 -37.19
N SER A 231 -14.79 -40.44 -38.41
CA SER A 231 -15.59 -40.75 -39.59
C SER A 231 -15.15 -42.05 -40.27
N GLN A 232 -13.89 -42.14 -40.70
CA GLN A 232 -13.39 -43.25 -41.53
C GLN A 232 -12.53 -44.23 -40.73
N GLY A 233 -11.80 -43.74 -39.73
CA GLY A 233 -10.94 -44.55 -38.86
C GLY A 233 -11.70 -45.58 -38.05
N LEU A 234 -12.72 -45.17 -37.30
CA LEU A 234 -13.58 -46.04 -36.48
C LEU A 234 -14.30 -47.10 -37.32
N LEU A 235 -14.80 -46.71 -38.50
CA LEU A 235 -15.49 -47.63 -39.42
C LEU A 235 -14.53 -48.64 -40.06
N SER A 236 -13.22 -48.35 -40.11
CA SER A 236 -12.22 -49.27 -40.66
C SER A 236 -11.91 -50.48 -39.78
N ARG A 237 -12.34 -50.46 -38.50
CA ARG A 237 -12.06 -51.46 -37.45
C ARG A 237 -10.57 -51.77 -37.23
N LEU A 238 -9.68 -50.91 -37.73
CA LEU A 238 -8.25 -50.96 -37.47
C LEU A 238 -7.95 -50.20 -36.18
N THR A 239 -6.79 -50.45 -35.58
CA THR A 239 -6.28 -49.57 -34.52
C THR A 239 -5.83 -48.22 -35.12
N PRO A 240 -5.82 -47.12 -34.35
CA PRO A 240 -5.36 -45.81 -34.82
C PRO A 240 -3.98 -45.84 -35.48
N GLU A 241 -3.05 -46.61 -34.91
CA GLU A 241 -1.68 -46.77 -35.40
C GLU A 241 -1.64 -47.52 -36.74
N GLU A 242 -2.40 -48.60 -36.87
CA GLU A 242 -2.50 -49.38 -38.12
C GLU A 242 -3.19 -48.61 -39.24
N TYR A 243 -4.24 -47.84 -38.92
CA TYR A 243 -4.92 -46.97 -39.88
C TYR A 243 -3.98 -45.86 -40.38
N CYS A 244 -3.24 -45.21 -39.47
CA CYS A 244 -2.20 -44.23 -39.81
C CYS A 244 -1.14 -44.85 -40.73
N SER A 245 -0.62 -46.02 -40.38
CA SER A 245 0.39 -46.73 -41.15
C SER A 245 -0.11 -47.11 -42.56
N ARG A 246 -1.33 -47.67 -42.67
CA ARG A 246 -1.96 -48.00 -43.95
C ARG A 246 -2.26 -46.77 -44.79
N LYS A 247 -2.75 -45.68 -44.17
CA LYS A 247 -3.00 -44.42 -44.86
C LYS A 247 -1.71 -43.82 -45.40
N ARG A 248 -0.65 -43.80 -44.59
CA ARG A 248 0.68 -43.36 -45.00
C ARG A 248 1.22 -44.20 -46.15
N ALA A 249 1.11 -45.52 -46.09
CA ALA A 249 1.52 -46.41 -47.18
C ALA A 249 0.70 -46.19 -48.47
N ARG A 250 -0.62 -45.99 -48.36
CA ARG A 250 -1.50 -45.66 -49.50
C ARG A 250 -1.14 -44.31 -50.12
N LEU A 251 -0.92 -43.28 -49.31
CA LEU A 251 -0.52 -41.96 -49.78
C LEU A 251 0.85 -42.00 -50.43
N GLN A 252 1.82 -42.69 -49.83
CA GLN A 252 3.16 -42.85 -50.37
C GLN A 252 3.14 -43.59 -51.71
N LYS A 253 2.35 -44.66 -51.82
CA LYS A 253 2.15 -45.38 -53.09
C LYS A 253 1.47 -44.52 -54.15
N ARG A 254 0.46 -43.73 -53.76
CA ARG A 254 -0.25 -42.80 -54.66
C ARG A 254 0.66 -41.66 -55.12
N ILE A 255 1.50 -41.13 -54.25
CA ILE A 255 2.51 -40.12 -54.58
C ILE A 255 3.57 -40.72 -55.51
N GLU A 256 4.07 -41.93 -55.23
CA GLU A 256 5.00 -42.63 -56.13
C GLU A 256 4.38 -42.90 -57.50
N GLU A 257 3.12 -43.33 -57.57
CA GLU A 257 2.42 -43.59 -58.84
C GLU A 257 2.19 -42.30 -59.64
N GLN A 258 1.84 -41.19 -58.98
CA GLN A 258 1.66 -39.88 -59.62
C GLN A 258 3.00 -39.28 -60.09
N LEU A 259 4.06 -39.40 -59.29
CA LEU A 259 5.41 -38.98 -59.70
C LEU A 259 5.95 -39.84 -60.84
N ARG A 260 5.66 -41.15 -60.86
CA ARG A 260 6.01 -42.07 -61.94
C ARG A 260 5.21 -41.78 -63.22
N ALA A 261 3.95 -41.37 -63.10
CA ALA A 261 3.11 -40.93 -64.23
C ALA A 261 3.59 -39.57 -64.80
N ALA A 262 4.05 -38.66 -63.94
CA ALA A 262 4.62 -37.37 -64.35
C ALA A 262 6.01 -37.50 -65.03
N THR A 263 6.72 -38.62 -64.84
CA THR A 263 8.06 -38.86 -65.39
C THR A 263 8.09 -39.75 -66.65
N GLN A 264 6.96 -40.33 -67.09
CA GLN A 264 6.93 -41.08 -68.36
C GLN A 264 6.85 -40.15 -69.58
N PRO A 265 7.68 -40.35 -70.62
CA PRO A 265 7.56 -39.60 -71.87
C PRO A 265 6.30 -40.03 -72.64
N ARG A 266 5.43 -39.07 -72.97
CA ARG A 266 4.26 -39.30 -73.83
C ARG A 266 4.71 -39.70 -75.24
N PRO A 267 4.22 -40.80 -75.82
CA PRO A 267 4.43 -41.10 -77.23
C PRO A 267 3.40 -40.29 -78.01
N ASP A 268 3.76 -39.08 -78.40
CA ASP A 268 3.41 -38.54 -79.71
C ASP A 268 3.98 -37.13 -79.88
N THR A 269 4.50 -36.93 -81.09
CA THR A 269 4.87 -35.67 -81.74
C THR A 269 6.20 -35.00 -81.37
N HIS A 270 7.09 -35.14 -82.35
CA HIS A 270 8.34 -34.44 -82.58
C HIS A 270 8.23 -32.90 -82.60
N SER A 271 9.38 -32.28 -82.32
CA SER A 271 9.81 -30.89 -82.63
C SER A 271 9.56 -29.76 -81.60
N THR A 272 10.70 -29.24 -81.10
CA THR A 272 10.98 -27.90 -80.54
C THR A 272 10.43 -27.44 -79.17
N THR A 273 11.37 -26.87 -78.38
CA THR A 273 11.26 -26.03 -77.14
C THR A 273 10.89 -26.67 -75.79
N ARG A 274 11.81 -26.63 -74.82
CA ARG A 274 11.56 -26.82 -73.38
C ARG A 274 11.81 -25.50 -72.63
N SER A 275 10.75 -24.73 -72.42
CA SER A 275 10.73 -23.54 -71.55
C SER A 275 9.96 -23.83 -70.27
N THR A 276 10.68 -23.92 -69.14
CA THR A 276 10.31 -23.58 -67.74
C THR A 276 8.82 -23.45 -67.33
N SER A 277 7.97 -24.45 -67.60
CA SER A 277 6.60 -24.49 -67.08
C SER A 277 6.20 -25.83 -66.45
N ASP A 278 7.15 -26.54 -65.83
CA ASP A 278 6.93 -27.94 -65.42
C ASP A 278 6.45 -28.10 -63.96
N LEU A 279 6.56 -27.06 -63.11
CA LEU A 279 6.23 -27.19 -61.67
C LEU A 279 4.75 -26.89 -61.37
N THR A 280 4.15 -25.97 -62.11
CA THR A 280 2.75 -25.55 -61.92
C THR A 280 1.78 -26.62 -62.43
N ASP A 281 2.11 -27.28 -63.54
CA ASP A 281 1.32 -28.40 -64.07
C ASP A 281 1.43 -29.64 -63.17
N LEU A 282 2.60 -29.85 -62.55
CA LEU A 282 2.82 -30.89 -61.56
C LEU A 282 1.98 -30.64 -60.29
N LEU A 283 1.88 -29.40 -59.82
CA LEU A 283 1.03 -29.02 -58.67
C LEU A 283 -0.47 -29.17 -58.98
N ASN A 284 -0.91 -28.85 -60.20
CA ASN A 284 -2.30 -29.01 -60.61
C ASN A 284 -2.72 -30.49 -60.72
N SER A 285 -1.79 -31.41 -61.00
CA SER A 285 -2.07 -32.85 -61.05
C SER A 285 -2.36 -33.49 -59.68
N PHE A 286 -1.95 -32.84 -58.58
CA PHE A 286 -2.31 -33.25 -57.21
C PHE A 286 -3.74 -32.84 -56.81
N GLY A 287 -4.36 -31.91 -57.54
CA GLY A 287 -5.76 -31.52 -57.38
C GLY A 287 -6.65 -32.48 -58.18
N GLY A 288 -7.39 -33.35 -57.49
CA GLY A 288 -8.19 -34.40 -58.13
C GLY A 288 -9.14 -33.91 -59.22
N THR A 289 -9.11 -34.59 -60.37
CA THR A 289 -10.07 -34.45 -61.47
C THR A 289 -11.40 -35.13 -61.12
N THR A 290 -12.43 -34.35 -60.79
CA THR A 290 -13.82 -34.74 -61.06
C THR A 290 -14.57 -33.57 -61.66
N THR A 291 -14.78 -33.70 -62.95
CA THR A 291 -15.63 -32.92 -63.83
C THR A 291 -17.11 -33.02 -63.44
N GLY A 292 -17.83 -31.89 -63.38
CA GLY A 292 -19.29 -31.85 -63.52
C GLY A 292 -20.06 -31.07 -62.45
N VAL A 293 -20.31 -29.79 -62.75
CA VAL A 293 -21.52 -28.97 -62.47
C VAL A 293 -22.08 -28.92 -61.02
N ASP A 294 -22.23 -27.68 -60.55
CA ASP A 294 -22.94 -27.19 -59.36
C ASP A 294 -22.37 -27.52 -57.97
N ILE A 295 -21.70 -26.53 -57.37
CA ILE A 295 -22.06 -25.88 -56.09
C ILE A 295 -21.00 -24.78 -55.82
N LEU A 296 -21.25 -23.58 -56.36
CA LEU A 296 -20.86 -22.33 -55.73
C LEU A 296 -21.91 -22.03 -54.64
N ALA A 297 -21.77 -22.65 -53.46
CA ALA A 297 -22.40 -22.20 -52.21
C ALA A 297 -22.16 -23.24 -51.11
N LYS A 298 -21.06 -23.11 -50.37
CA LYS A 298 -21.02 -23.36 -48.93
C LYS A 298 -19.74 -22.77 -48.37
N GLY A 299 -19.91 -21.60 -47.77
CA GLY A 299 -18.85 -20.86 -47.12
C GLY A 299 -18.18 -21.63 -46.00
N THR A 300 -16.94 -21.23 -45.75
CA THR A 300 -16.16 -21.52 -44.55
C THR A 300 -17.00 -21.41 -43.27
N ARG A 301 -16.81 -22.41 -42.39
CA ARG A 301 -17.66 -22.85 -41.28
C ARG A 301 -17.82 -21.88 -40.09
N PHE A 302 -17.64 -20.58 -40.28
CA PHE A 302 -17.66 -19.56 -39.23
C PHE A 302 -19.05 -18.98 -38.89
N THR A 303 -20.15 -19.53 -39.40
CA THR A 303 -21.51 -18.99 -39.16
C THR A 303 -22.58 -20.07 -39.01
N HIS A 304 -22.91 -20.48 -37.78
CA HIS A 304 -24.30 -20.78 -37.40
C HIS A 304 -24.49 -20.92 -35.87
N SER A 305 -25.46 -20.18 -35.36
CA SER A 305 -26.00 -20.17 -34.00
C SER A 305 -27.22 -21.10 -33.85
N GLU A 306 -27.41 -21.56 -32.59
CA GLU A 306 -28.65 -21.95 -31.87
C GLU A 306 -29.61 -23.04 -32.42
N LYS A 307 -30.02 -24.00 -31.55
CA LYS A 307 -31.42 -24.34 -31.15
C LYS A 307 -31.63 -25.69 -30.42
N PHE A 308 -32.31 -25.64 -29.24
CA PHE A 308 -33.29 -26.58 -28.59
C PHE A 308 -32.87 -28.05 -28.25
N THR A 309 -33.37 -28.84 -27.26
CA THR A 309 -34.11 -28.78 -25.95
C THR A 309 -34.44 -30.23 -25.49
N PHE A 310 -34.40 -30.49 -24.17
CA PHE A 310 -35.33 -31.29 -23.30
C PHE A 310 -35.61 -32.84 -23.41
N THR A 311 -35.54 -33.48 -22.23
CA THR A 311 -36.41 -34.51 -21.57
C THR A 311 -36.26 -36.06 -21.64
N GLN A 312 -36.42 -36.62 -20.42
CA GLN A 312 -37.11 -37.86 -19.95
C GLN A 312 -36.31 -39.16 -19.71
N GLU A 313 -36.03 -39.45 -18.41
CA GLU A 313 -36.68 -40.47 -17.54
C GLU A 313 -37.25 -41.78 -18.18
N PRO A 314 -37.51 -42.86 -17.41
CA PRO A 314 -36.70 -43.64 -16.48
C PRO A 314 -36.95 -45.17 -16.74
N GLU A 315 -36.81 -46.01 -15.71
CA GLU A 315 -37.29 -47.40 -15.59
C GLU A 315 -36.41 -48.55 -16.12
N LYS A 316 -35.71 -49.17 -15.16
CA LYS A 316 -35.82 -50.60 -14.82
C LYS A 316 -35.23 -50.78 -13.42
N ALA A 317 -36.01 -50.62 -12.36
CA ALA A 317 -37.05 -51.53 -11.91
C ALA A 317 -36.54 -52.96 -11.70
N ALA A 318 -36.77 -53.40 -10.47
CA ALA A 318 -37.08 -54.78 -10.11
C ALA A 318 -35.89 -55.76 -10.06
N GLN A 319 -35.25 -55.74 -8.90
CA GLN A 319 -34.93 -56.93 -8.08
C GLN A 319 -34.28 -56.39 -6.80
N GLN A 320 -34.99 -55.65 -5.95
CA GLN A 320 -35.90 -56.22 -4.95
C GLN A 320 -35.62 -57.68 -4.58
N MET A 321 -35.32 -57.81 -3.28
CA MET A 321 -35.59 -58.95 -2.42
C MET A 321 -34.51 -60.06 -2.48
N ALA A 322 -33.97 -60.55 -1.36
CA ALA A 322 -34.34 -60.39 0.03
C ALA A 322 -33.25 -61.03 0.90
N ALA A 323 -33.40 -60.79 2.20
CA ALA A 323 -33.04 -61.70 3.27
C ALA A 323 -31.52 -61.85 3.51
N ALA A 324 -31.00 -61.20 4.55
CA ALA A 324 -31.01 -61.73 5.93
C ALA A 324 -30.01 -62.90 6.03
N ALA A 325 -29.19 -63.04 7.05
CA ALA A 325 -28.92 -62.32 8.26
C ALA A 325 -27.66 -63.01 8.82
N SER A 326 -26.97 -62.31 9.72
CA SER A 326 -26.32 -62.87 10.90
C SER A 326 -25.04 -63.75 10.77
N ILE A 327 -24.13 -63.50 11.73
CA ILE A 327 -23.16 -64.42 12.36
C ILE A 327 -21.68 -64.37 11.86
N LEU A 328 -20.85 -63.65 12.65
CA LEU A 328 -19.41 -63.83 12.98
C LEU A 328 -19.12 -65.27 13.54
N PRO A 329 -17.89 -65.73 13.88
CA PRO A 329 -16.49 -65.35 13.54
C PRO A 329 -15.51 -66.57 13.35
N SER A 330 -14.18 -66.30 13.42
CA SER A 330 -13.01 -67.18 13.76
C SER A 330 -12.22 -67.79 12.58
N SER A 331 -10.92 -68.11 12.60
CA SER A 331 -9.72 -67.79 13.41
C SER A 331 -8.50 -68.49 12.74
N HIS A 332 -7.26 -68.05 13.05
CA HIS A 332 -5.91 -68.62 12.79
C HIS A 332 -5.03 -67.96 11.70
N GLN A 333 -3.89 -67.42 12.15
CA GLN A 333 -2.71 -66.97 11.38
C GLN A 333 -1.45 -67.70 11.90
N SER A 334 -0.48 -67.97 11.01
CA SER A 334 0.72 -68.81 11.21
C SER A 334 1.99 -68.04 11.60
N GLU A 335 2.97 -68.77 12.19
CA GLU A 335 4.21 -68.28 12.84
C GLU A 335 5.19 -67.46 11.97
N GLU A 336 5.10 -67.49 10.64
CA GLU A 336 5.96 -66.68 9.76
C GLU A 336 5.67 -65.17 9.85
N ASP A 337 4.42 -64.79 10.12
CA ASP A 337 4.01 -63.39 10.31
C ASP A 337 4.56 -62.78 11.62
N LEU A 338 4.98 -63.61 12.57
CA LEU A 338 5.54 -63.17 13.85
C LEU A 338 7.03 -62.83 13.73
N LYS A 339 7.80 -63.55 12.91
CA LYS A 339 9.23 -63.25 12.69
C LYS A 339 9.44 -62.00 11.83
N ALA A 340 8.62 -61.80 10.80
CA ALA A 340 8.69 -60.60 9.97
C ALA A 340 8.35 -59.32 10.77
N LYS A 341 7.44 -59.42 11.74
CA LYS A 341 7.12 -58.30 12.65
C LYS A 341 8.28 -57.95 13.58
N GLN A 342 9.02 -58.94 14.06
CA GLN A 342 10.16 -58.71 14.95
C GLN A 342 11.34 -58.03 14.24
N GLU A 343 11.64 -58.38 12.98
CA GLU A 343 12.72 -57.71 12.23
C GLU A 343 12.41 -56.25 11.90
N VAL A 344 11.15 -55.94 11.56
CA VAL A 344 10.72 -54.56 11.29
C VAL A 344 10.78 -53.71 12.58
N GLU A 345 10.42 -54.29 13.72
CA GLU A 345 10.47 -53.60 15.01
C GLU A 345 11.91 -53.31 15.46
N ILE A 346 12.86 -54.22 15.20
CA ILE A 346 14.28 -54.01 15.50
C ILE A 346 14.88 -52.89 14.62
N SER A 347 14.57 -52.85 13.32
CA SER A 347 15.04 -51.76 12.46
C SER A 347 14.44 -50.40 12.84
N ALA A 348 13.16 -50.35 13.22
CA ALA A 348 12.52 -49.13 13.69
C ALA A 348 13.15 -48.61 15.00
N LEU A 349 13.49 -49.51 15.92
CA LEU A 349 14.16 -49.15 17.18
C LEU A 349 15.61 -48.68 16.94
N GLN A 350 16.31 -49.24 15.95
CA GLN A 350 17.66 -48.78 15.58
C GLN A 350 17.64 -47.37 14.97
N GLU A 351 16.65 -47.07 14.14
CA GLU A 351 16.49 -45.74 13.52
C GLU A 351 16.14 -44.68 14.58
N GLN A 352 15.28 -45.02 15.54
CA GLN A 352 14.97 -44.15 16.69
C GLN A 352 16.20 -43.90 17.57
N LEU A 353 17.03 -44.91 17.82
CA LEU A 353 18.27 -44.76 18.58
C LEU A 353 19.27 -43.83 17.88
N GLN A 354 19.38 -43.93 16.56
CA GLN A 354 20.26 -43.10 15.76
C GLN A 354 19.78 -41.64 15.75
N GLN A 355 18.47 -41.42 15.68
CA GLN A 355 17.86 -40.10 15.74
C GLN A 355 18.02 -39.44 17.12
N LEU A 356 17.86 -40.21 18.20
CA LEU A 356 18.12 -39.74 19.57
C LEU A 356 19.59 -39.39 19.78
N SER A 357 20.51 -40.14 19.17
CA SER A 357 21.96 -39.86 19.28
C SER A 357 22.33 -38.52 18.65
N VAL A 358 21.75 -38.18 17.50
CA VAL A 358 21.98 -36.89 16.83
C VAL A 358 21.41 -35.73 17.66
N GLN A 359 20.21 -35.90 18.24
CA GLN A 359 19.62 -34.90 19.13
C GLN A 359 20.44 -34.69 20.41
N MET A 360 21.00 -35.75 21.00
CA MET A 360 21.92 -35.62 22.14
C MET A 360 23.19 -34.84 21.79
N GLU A 361 23.68 -34.97 20.56
CA GLU A 361 24.88 -34.27 20.10
C GLU A 361 24.63 -32.78 19.85
N GLU A 362 23.47 -32.42 19.29
CA GLU A 362 22.99 -31.04 19.16
C GLU A 362 22.80 -30.38 20.53
N VAL A 363 22.07 -31.01 21.44
CA VAL A 363 21.86 -30.50 22.81
C VAL A 363 23.21 -30.37 23.55
N GLY A 364 24.15 -31.29 23.32
CA GLY A 364 25.51 -31.17 23.83
C GLY A 364 26.29 -29.99 23.24
N GLY A 365 26.02 -29.60 21.99
CA GLY A 365 26.52 -28.37 21.37
C GLY A 365 25.97 -27.13 22.05
N ASP A 366 24.65 -27.07 22.24
CA ASP A 366 23.96 -25.96 22.88
C ASP A 366 24.41 -25.76 24.33
N ILE A 367 24.56 -26.85 25.10
CA ILE A 367 25.07 -26.81 26.47
C ILE A 367 26.49 -26.22 26.50
N ARG A 368 27.37 -26.59 25.56
CA ARG A 368 28.73 -26.05 25.46
C ARG A 368 28.71 -24.57 25.14
N GLN A 369 27.86 -24.13 24.22
CA GLN A 369 27.69 -22.71 23.88
C GLN A 369 27.15 -21.90 25.07
N LEU A 370 26.12 -22.40 25.75
CA LEU A 370 25.56 -21.77 26.95
C LEU A 370 26.58 -21.69 28.09
N THR A 371 27.42 -22.72 28.26
CA THR A 371 28.48 -22.74 29.27
C THR A 371 29.52 -21.64 29.02
N VAL A 372 29.91 -21.41 27.76
CA VAL A 372 30.83 -20.32 27.40
C VAL A 372 30.20 -18.95 27.67
N SER A 373 28.93 -18.76 27.32
CA SER A 373 28.18 -17.52 27.59
C SER A 373 28.06 -17.24 29.10
N ILE A 374 27.80 -18.27 29.92
CA ILE A 374 27.75 -18.14 31.38
C ILE A 374 29.10 -17.69 31.96
N HIS A 375 30.22 -18.25 31.46
CA HIS A 375 31.55 -17.83 31.90
C HIS A 375 31.85 -16.37 31.51
N GLN A 376 31.48 -15.95 30.28
CA GLN A 376 31.66 -14.56 29.83
C GLN A 376 30.87 -13.57 30.69
N VAL A 377 29.61 -13.88 31.00
CA VAL A 377 28.77 -13.04 31.87
C VAL A 377 29.32 -13.01 33.30
N SER A 378 29.81 -14.14 33.83
CA SER A 378 30.42 -14.20 35.15
C SER A 378 31.69 -13.33 35.25
N ASP A 379 32.55 -13.34 34.23
CA ASP A 379 33.76 -12.52 34.19
C ASP A 379 33.47 -11.02 34.00
N GLU A 380 32.40 -10.68 33.29
CA GLU A 380 31.94 -9.29 33.21
C GLU A 380 31.34 -8.82 34.55
N LEU A 381 30.61 -9.68 35.25
CA LEU A 381 30.03 -9.38 36.55
C LEU A 381 31.13 -9.14 37.61
N LYS A 382 32.17 -9.98 37.65
CA LYS A 382 33.36 -9.76 38.48
C LYS A 382 34.09 -8.44 38.19
N ARG A 383 34.23 -8.08 36.91
CA ARG A 383 34.84 -6.80 36.52
C ARG A 383 34.01 -5.61 36.97
N ARG A 384 32.68 -5.70 36.89
CA ARG A 384 31.78 -4.65 37.38
C ARG A 384 31.79 -4.54 38.89
N GLU A 385 31.82 -5.64 39.62
CA GLU A 385 31.95 -5.65 41.08
C GLU A 385 33.25 -4.97 41.54
N LEU A 386 34.37 -5.26 40.87
CA LEU A 386 35.65 -4.62 41.16
C LEU A 386 35.59 -3.10 40.94
N SER A 387 35.05 -2.66 39.79
CA SER A 387 34.90 -1.24 39.49
C SER A 387 33.94 -0.54 40.46
N ASN A 388 32.91 -1.23 40.93
CA ASN A 388 31.98 -0.67 41.91
C ASN A 388 32.63 -0.51 43.29
N SER A 389 33.43 -1.48 43.72
CA SER A 389 34.24 -1.38 44.94
C SER A 389 35.21 -0.20 44.89
N GLU A 390 35.91 0.00 43.77
CA GLU A 390 36.82 1.14 43.58
C GLU A 390 36.09 2.49 43.66
N LYS A 391 34.87 2.56 43.09
CA LYS A 391 34.03 3.76 43.16
C LYS A 391 33.49 4.00 44.56
N GLU A 392 33.09 2.97 45.29
CA GLU A 392 32.66 3.08 46.69
C GLU A 392 33.79 3.58 47.58
N ASP A 393 35.01 3.07 47.39
CA ASP A 393 36.18 3.57 48.11
C ASP A 393 36.50 5.03 47.75
N THR A 394 36.36 5.40 46.48
CA THR A 394 36.54 6.80 46.04
C THR A 394 35.51 7.73 46.68
N VAL A 395 34.25 7.30 46.76
CA VAL A 395 33.17 8.05 47.44
C VAL A 395 33.41 8.14 48.94
N ARG A 396 33.89 7.07 49.56
CA ARG A 396 34.23 7.03 50.99
C ARG A 396 35.38 7.97 51.33
N VAL A 397 36.42 8.03 50.49
CA VAL A 397 37.53 8.99 50.62
C VAL A 397 37.00 10.41 50.48
N LYS A 398 36.21 10.72 49.45
CA LYS A 398 35.63 12.05 49.25
C LYS A 398 34.74 12.48 50.43
N LYS A 399 33.96 11.56 50.99
CA LYS A 399 33.11 11.82 52.17
C LYS A 399 33.94 12.07 53.43
N GLN A 400 35.04 11.35 53.62
CA GLN A 400 36.00 11.64 54.68
C GLN A 400 36.70 12.99 54.47
N THR A 401 37.04 13.35 53.24
CA THR A 401 37.62 14.67 52.91
C THR A 401 36.65 15.81 53.23
N ILE A 402 35.36 15.64 52.95
CA ILE A 402 34.32 16.63 53.28
C ILE A 402 34.15 16.78 54.79
N ASN A 403 34.20 15.69 55.55
CA ASN A 403 34.11 15.71 57.01
C ASN A 403 35.37 16.29 57.69
N LEU A 404 36.51 16.36 56.99
CA LEU A 404 37.76 16.93 57.48
C LEU A 404 37.91 18.43 57.19
N LEU A 405 36.97 19.03 56.44
CA LEU A 405 36.93 20.48 56.21
C LEU A 405 36.26 21.19 57.40
N PRO A 406 36.96 22.09 58.13
CA PRO A 406 36.32 22.88 59.17
C PRO A 406 35.25 23.78 58.55
N ASP A 407 34.05 23.82 59.15
CA ASP A 407 32.95 24.71 58.75
C ASP A 407 32.36 24.46 57.34
N ALA A 408 32.30 23.21 56.87
CA ALA A 408 31.75 22.86 55.55
C ALA A 408 30.29 23.29 55.34
N GLU A 409 29.41 23.12 56.34
CA GLU A 409 28.00 23.52 56.24
C GLU A 409 27.81 25.03 56.15
N ASN A 410 28.55 25.80 56.96
CA ASN A 410 28.51 27.26 56.92
C ASN A 410 29.04 27.83 55.60
N ASN A 411 30.06 27.21 55.01
CA ASN A 411 30.61 27.62 53.71
C ASN A 411 29.65 27.30 52.55
N LEU A 412 28.89 26.20 52.65
CA LEU A 412 27.89 25.83 51.65
C LEU A 412 26.70 26.79 51.65
N VAL A 413 26.24 27.22 52.83
CA VAL A 413 25.20 28.26 52.98
C VAL A 413 25.70 29.62 52.44
N LYS A 414 26.95 29.99 52.68
CA LYS A 414 27.55 31.21 52.12
C LYS A 414 27.63 31.16 50.59
N LEU A 415 28.00 30.02 50.00
CA LEU A 415 28.00 29.84 48.55
C LEU A 415 26.60 29.91 47.95
N GLN A 416 25.59 29.30 48.57
CA GLN A 416 24.20 29.42 48.13
C GLN A 416 23.71 30.88 48.16
N SER A 417 24.03 31.62 49.22
CA SER A 417 23.65 33.04 49.31
C SER A 417 24.36 33.93 48.26
N LEU A 418 25.61 33.62 47.91
CA LEU A 418 26.34 34.29 46.83
C LEU A 418 25.74 33.99 45.45
N VAL A 419 25.33 32.74 45.22
CA VAL A 419 24.65 32.33 43.98
C VAL A 419 23.30 33.03 43.85
N GLU A 420 22.48 33.05 44.91
CA GLU A 420 21.20 33.79 44.90
C GLU A 420 21.38 35.30 44.71
N ALA A 421 22.42 35.90 45.31
CA ALA A 421 22.73 37.30 45.13
C ALA A 421 23.20 37.61 43.69
N SER A 422 23.89 36.68 43.04
CA SER A 422 24.29 36.81 41.64
C SER A 422 23.09 36.68 40.69
N ALA A 423 22.19 35.74 40.94
CA ALA A 423 20.96 35.56 40.15
C ALA A 423 20.04 36.79 40.22
N LYS A 424 19.85 37.36 41.42
CA LYS A 424 19.11 38.62 41.59
C LYS A 424 19.75 39.79 40.83
N ARG A 425 21.08 39.82 40.73
CA ARG A 425 21.82 40.86 40.01
C ARG A 425 21.64 40.75 38.49
N VAL A 426 21.59 39.53 37.96
CA VAL A 426 21.30 39.26 36.54
C VAL A 426 19.88 39.69 36.18
N VAL A 427 18.88 39.38 37.03
CA VAL A 427 17.49 39.81 36.81
C VAL A 427 17.35 41.34 36.87
N TYR A 428 18.07 42.00 37.79
CA TYR A 428 18.11 43.45 37.87
C TYR A 428 18.76 44.09 36.63
N LEU A 429 19.87 43.54 36.14
CA LEU A 429 20.54 43.99 34.92
C LEU A 429 19.66 43.78 33.68
N ALA A 430 18.93 42.66 33.59
CA ALA A 430 17.97 42.41 32.52
C ALA A 430 16.82 43.44 32.53
N SER A 431 16.32 43.84 33.71
CA SER A 431 15.32 44.91 33.85
C SER A 431 15.86 46.29 33.41
N GLN A 432 17.12 46.60 33.70
CA GLN A 432 17.77 47.83 33.23
C GLN A 432 17.99 47.81 31.72
N TRP A 433 18.37 46.65 31.16
CA TRP A 433 18.52 46.45 29.73
C TRP A 433 17.19 46.65 28.99
N GLU A 434 16.08 46.10 29.51
CA GLU A 434 14.78 46.22 28.85
C GLU A 434 14.27 47.68 28.81
N LYS A 435 14.58 48.49 29.85
CA LYS A 435 14.29 49.93 29.86
C LYS A 435 15.04 50.72 28.79
N HIS A 436 16.21 50.26 28.37
CA HIS A 436 16.98 50.87 27.28
C HIS A 436 16.61 50.28 25.91
N ARG A 437 16.31 48.98 25.86
CA ARG A 437 15.99 48.23 24.64
C ARG A 437 14.64 48.62 24.06
N ALA A 438 13.60 48.75 24.88
CA ALA A 438 12.25 49.09 24.41
C ALA A 438 12.18 50.42 23.62
N PRO A 439 12.72 51.55 24.12
CA PRO A 439 12.71 52.80 23.36
C PRO A 439 13.60 52.75 22.12
N LEU A 440 14.71 52.00 22.13
CA LEU A 440 15.56 51.83 20.94
C LEU A 440 14.88 50.99 19.85
N ILE A 441 14.06 50.00 20.21
CA ILE A 441 13.28 49.21 19.25
C ILE A 441 12.13 50.04 18.66
N ASP A 442 11.47 50.86 19.48
CA ASP A 442 10.43 51.76 18.97
C ASP A 442 11.02 52.88 18.10
N GLU A 443 12.19 53.43 18.47
CA GLU A 443 12.95 54.36 17.62
C GLU A 443 13.37 53.68 16.30
N HIS A 444 13.83 52.43 16.36
CA HIS A 444 14.21 51.66 15.17
C HIS A 444 13.00 51.36 14.28
N ARG A 445 11.85 51.00 14.84
CA ARG A 445 10.60 50.82 14.07
C ARG A 445 10.15 52.13 13.44
N ARG A 446 10.18 53.23 14.18
CA ARG A 446 9.81 54.56 13.69
C ARG A 446 10.76 55.06 12.60
N LEU A 447 12.06 54.84 12.75
CA LEU A 447 13.07 55.14 11.73
C LEU A 447 12.92 54.24 10.50
N LYS A 448 12.53 52.97 10.67
CA LYS A 448 12.27 52.04 9.58
C LYS A 448 11.01 52.39 8.79
N GLU A 449 9.94 52.81 9.47
CA GLU A 449 8.74 53.38 8.83
C GLU A 449 9.05 54.70 8.11
N LEU A 450 9.85 55.58 8.73
CA LEU A 450 10.30 56.82 8.09
C LEU A 450 11.19 56.55 6.87
N CYS A 451 12.12 55.60 6.93
CA CYS A 451 12.95 55.20 5.80
C CYS A 451 12.11 54.58 4.68
N SER A 452 11.18 53.68 5.00
CA SER A 452 10.30 53.06 4.01
C SER A 452 9.39 54.08 3.34
N ASN A 453 8.82 55.03 4.09
CA ASN A 453 7.97 56.09 3.55
C ASN A 453 8.78 57.15 2.76
N ARG A 454 10.06 57.37 3.13
CA ARG A 454 10.98 58.28 2.43
C ARG A 454 11.52 57.67 1.15
N GLU A 455 11.76 56.36 1.11
CA GLU A 455 12.15 55.62 -0.10
C GLU A 455 11.01 55.56 -1.12
N ILE A 456 9.75 55.42 -0.67
CA ILE A 456 8.57 55.47 -1.53
C ILE A 456 8.30 56.89 -2.06
N ALA A 457 8.41 57.91 -1.19
CA ALA A 457 8.22 59.31 -1.60
C ALA A 457 9.38 59.86 -2.46
N GLU A 458 10.62 59.42 -2.25
CA GLU A 458 11.77 59.77 -3.11
C GLU A 458 11.68 59.06 -4.47
N TYR A 459 11.19 57.82 -4.53
CA TYR A 459 10.96 57.12 -5.80
C TYR A 459 9.92 57.81 -6.68
N ASP A 460 8.84 58.34 -6.09
CA ASP A 460 7.78 59.05 -6.82
C ASP A 460 8.15 60.49 -7.21
N THR A 461 9.22 61.07 -6.64
CA THR A 461 9.64 62.46 -6.90
C THR A 461 10.97 62.61 -7.65
N LEU A 462 11.65 61.51 -7.98
CA LEU A 462 12.92 61.53 -8.72
C LEU A 462 12.71 61.80 -10.22
N PRO A 463 13.31 62.86 -10.80
CA PRO A 463 13.37 63.03 -12.25
C PRO A 463 14.16 61.88 -12.88
N LYS A 464 13.58 61.25 -13.90
CA LYS A 464 14.13 60.07 -14.62
C LYS A 464 15.39 60.37 -15.46
N ASP A 465 16.34 61.14 -14.94
CA ASP A 465 17.56 61.49 -15.67
C ASP A 465 18.79 61.70 -14.77
N VAL A 466 18.92 60.93 -13.68
CA VAL A 466 20.13 60.98 -12.85
C VAL A 466 21.19 60.02 -13.39
N SER A 467 22.30 60.59 -13.86
CA SER A 467 23.36 59.86 -14.57
C SER A 467 24.03 58.78 -13.71
N ARG A 468 24.34 57.66 -14.38
CA ARG A 468 25.07 56.48 -13.88
C ARG A 468 26.33 56.81 -13.05
N SER A 469 26.92 57.98 -13.28
CA SER A 469 28.07 58.54 -12.56
C SER A 469 27.90 58.59 -11.03
N ALA A 470 26.73 59.01 -10.54
CA ALA A 470 26.48 59.17 -9.10
C ALA A 470 26.47 57.82 -8.34
N TYR A 471 25.90 56.79 -8.95
CA TYR A 471 25.93 55.43 -8.39
C TYR A 471 27.34 54.84 -8.40
N THR A 472 28.12 55.06 -9.47
CA THR A 472 29.53 54.65 -9.50
C THR A 472 30.35 55.35 -8.42
N MET A 473 30.15 56.65 -8.18
CA MET A 473 30.87 57.34 -7.11
C MET A 473 30.55 56.76 -5.73
N ARG A 474 29.27 56.46 -5.45
CA ARG A 474 28.86 55.88 -4.17
C ARG A 474 29.38 54.44 -3.97
N ILE A 475 29.41 53.65 -5.04
CA ILE A 475 30.02 52.31 -5.03
C ILE A 475 31.53 52.41 -4.78
N LEU A 476 32.22 53.36 -5.44
CA LEU A 476 33.65 53.56 -5.24
C LEU A 476 33.99 54.04 -3.82
N GLU A 477 33.11 54.84 -3.21
CA GLU A 477 33.25 55.30 -1.83
C GLU A 477 33.10 54.14 -0.83
N ILE A 478 32.13 53.25 -1.05
CA ILE A 478 31.96 52.01 -0.26
C ILE A 478 33.19 51.10 -0.45
N ILE A 479 33.68 50.92 -1.68
CA ILE A 479 34.88 50.13 -1.95
C ILE A 479 36.10 50.73 -1.23
N SER A 480 36.23 52.06 -1.22
CA SER A 480 37.30 52.77 -0.50
C SER A 480 37.23 52.51 1.01
N ASN A 481 36.03 52.57 1.60
CA ASN A 481 35.83 52.29 3.03
C ASN A 481 36.13 50.83 3.38
N ILE A 482 35.72 49.87 2.55
CA ILE A 482 36.07 48.45 2.73
C ILE A 482 37.59 48.24 2.66
N LYS A 483 38.27 48.96 1.76
CA LYS A 483 39.72 48.88 1.62
C LYS A 483 40.42 49.41 2.88
N LYS A 484 39.93 50.52 3.43
CA LYS A 484 40.44 51.12 4.66
C LYS A 484 40.23 50.22 5.89
N GLN A 485 39.05 49.58 5.99
CA GLN A 485 38.79 48.57 7.02
C GLN A 485 39.71 47.35 6.91
N LYS A 486 39.98 46.87 5.68
CA LYS A 486 40.95 45.79 5.48
C LYS A 486 42.36 46.18 5.91
N GLU A 487 42.79 47.41 5.66
CA GLU A 487 44.09 47.91 6.13
C GLU A 487 44.17 47.98 7.66
N GLU A 488 43.11 48.44 8.33
CA GLU A 488 43.02 48.44 9.79
C GLU A 488 43.05 47.02 10.39
N ILE A 489 42.30 46.08 9.83
CA ILE A 489 42.33 44.66 10.25
C ILE A 489 43.74 44.08 10.06
N THR A 490 44.40 44.40 8.94
CA THR A 490 45.76 43.92 8.67
C THR A 490 46.76 44.48 9.67
N LYS A 491 46.60 45.74 10.08
CA LYS A 491 47.40 46.36 11.14
C LYS A 491 47.17 45.67 12.49
N ILE A 492 45.92 45.44 12.89
CA ILE A 492 45.58 44.73 14.13
C ILE A 492 46.21 43.32 14.14
N LEU A 493 46.17 42.61 13.01
CA LEU A 493 46.79 41.29 12.86
C LEU A 493 48.31 41.34 13.00
N SER A 494 48.95 42.40 12.51
CA SER A 494 50.39 42.62 12.68
C SER A 494 50.74 42.88 14.14
N ASP A 495 50.02 43.79 14.80
CA ASP A 495 50.22 44.14 16.20
C ASP A 495 50.01 42.92 17.11
N THR A 496 48.99 42.10 16.80
CA THR A 496 48.72 40.84 17.52
C THR A 496 49.85 39.82 17.34
N LYS A 497 50.44 39.72 16.14
CA LYS A 497 51.60 38.84 15.90
C LYS A 497 52.85 39.31 16.64
N GLU A 498 53.04 40.62 16.75
CA GLU A 498 54.16 41.22 17.47
C GLU A 498 54.03 40.96 18.97
N LEU A 499 52.83 41.17 19.54
CA LEU A 499 52.50 40.80 20.92
C LEU A 499 52.74 39.30 21.18
N GLN A 500 52.31 38.42 20.28
CA GLN A 500 52.55 36.98 20.44
C GLN A 500 54.04 36.64 20.46
N LYS A 501 54.85 37.33 19.64
CA LYS A 501 56.30 37.15 19.60
C LYS A 501 56.96 37.65 20.89
N GLU A 502 56.50 38.77 21.45
CA GLU A 502 56.96 39.28 22.74
C GLU A 502 56.61 38.33 23.88
N ILE A 503 55.38 37.82 23.92
CA ILE A 503 54.93 36.82 24.91
C ILE A 503 55.85 35.59 24.85
N ASN A 504 56.05 35.01 23.66
CA ASN A 504 56.92 33.84 23.49
C ASN A 504 58.37 34.13 23.90
N GLY A 505 58.86 35.33 23.60
CA GLY A 505 60.19 35.78 24.00
C GLY A 505 60.35 35.95 25.52
N LEU A 506 59.31 36.46 26.19
CA LEU A 506 59.26 36.60 27.65
C LEU A 506 59.13 35.26 28.36
N THR A 507 58.27 34.36 27.87
CA THR A 507 58.14 32.98 28.38
C THR A 507 59.48 32.25 28.30
N GLY A 508 60.16 32.29 27.16
CA GLY A 508 61.48 31.65 27.03
C GLY A 508 62.58 32.32 27.87
N LYS A 509 62.46 33.61 28.23
CA LYS A 509 63.36 34.23 29.23
C LYS A 509 63.01 33.76 30.63
N LEU A 510 61.73 33.70 30.98
CA LEU A 510 61.25 33.23 32.28
C LEU A 510 61.74 31.80 32.55
N ASP A 511 61.59 30.88 31.59
CA ASP A 511 62.01 29.48 31.73
C ASP A 511 63.52 29.34 31.97
N ARG A 512 64.34 30.11 31.24
CA ARG A 512 65.80 30.09 31.41
C ARG A 512 66.22 30.64 32.77
N THR A 513 65.58 31.72 33.22
CA THR A 513 65.86 32.33 34.52
C THR A 513 65.40 31.40 35.65
N PHE A 514 64.28 30.71 35.43
CA PHE A 514 63.72 29.73 36.34
C PHE A 514 64.63 28.51 36.48
N ALA A 515 65.11 27.92 35.39
CA ALA A 515 66.01 26.76 35.43
C ALA A 515 67.28 27.02 36.25
N VAL A 516 67.89 28.21 36.08
CA VAL A 516 69.08 28.62 36.85
C VAL A 516 68.74 28.79 38.34
N THR A 517 67.57 29.37 38.65
CA THR A 517 67.13 29.60 40.03
C THR A 517 66.78 28.27 40.72
N ASP A 518 66.10 27.38 40.02
CA ASP A 518 65.71 26.04 40.48
C ASP A 518 66.94 25.19 40.80
N GLU A 519 67.96 25.20 39.94
CA GLU A 519 69.22 24.47 40.17
C GLU A 519 69.98 24.99 41.41
N LEU A 520 70.00 26.32 41.62
CA LEU A 520 70.63 26.94 42.80
C LEU A 520 69.87 26.59 44.09
N VAL A 521 68.55 26.71 44.09
CA VAL A 521 67.71 26.40 45.26
C VAL A 521 67.75 24.90 45.57
N PHE A 522 67.77 24.04 44.56
CA PHE A 522 67.92 22.59 44.72
C PHE A 522 69.26 22.19 45.34
N LYS A 523 70.35 22.90 44.98
CA LYS A 523 71.69 22.68 45.53
C LYS A 523 71.76 23.04 47.02
N ASP A 524 71.07 24.10 47.43
CA ASP A 524 71.01 24.53 48.85
C ASP A 524 70.02 23.67 49.66
N ALA A 525 68.92 23.21 49.07
CA ALA A 525 67.96 22.26 49.66
C ALA A 525 68.57 20.87 49.98
N LYS A 526 69.72 20.52 49.39
CA LYS A 526 70.46 19.30 49.78
C LYS A 526 71.13 19.43 51.15
N LYS A 527 71.48 20.63 51.58
CA LYS A 527 72.26 20.90 52.81
C LYS A 527 71.39 21.21 54.02
N ASP A 528 70.21 21.80 53.82
CA ASP A 528 69.30 22.24 54.90
C ASP A 528 67.89 21.64 54.73
N GLU A 529 67.39 21.00 55.79
CA GLU A 529 66.10 20.32 55.81
C GLU A 529 64.91 21.29 55.78
N SER A 530 65.08 22.51 56.28
CA SER A 530 64.06 23.57 56.21
C SER A 530 63.88 24.07 54.78
N VAL A 531 65.00 24.28 54.06
CA VAL A 531 65.01 24.70 52.65
C VAL A 531 64.44 23.60 51.75
N ARG A 532 64.64 22.32 52.09
CA ARG A 532 64.03 21.19 51.38
C ARG A 532 62.51 21.18 51.45
N LYS A 533 61.90 21.55 52.57
CA LYS A 533 60.44 21.66 52.69
C LYS A 533 59.92 22.85 51.87
N SER A 534 60.59 24.00 51.93
CA SER A 534 60.23 25.17 51.11
C SER A 534 60.32 24.88 49.61
N TYR A 535 61.35 24.13 49.18
CA TYR A 535 61.48 23.69 47.79
C TYR A 535 60.33 22.79 47.33
N LYS A 536 59.87 21.85 48.18
CA LYS A 536 58.70 21.01 47.87
C LYS A 536 57.41 21.82 47.71
N TYR A 537 57.20 22.83 48.55
CA TYR A 537 56.04 23.73 48.41
C TYR A 537 56.13 24.59 47.15
N LEU A 538 57.32 25.06 46.80
CA LEU A 538 57.56 25.81 45.57
C LEU A 538 57.27 24.93 44.34
N ALA A 539 57.78 23.70 44.31
CA ALA A 539 57.52 22.76 43.22
C ALA A 539 56.01 22.45 43.06
N ALA A 540 55.30 22.24 44.17
CA ALA A 540 53.85 22.01 44.14
C ALA A 540 53.07 23.26 43.65
N LEU A 541 53.49 24.47 44.04
CA LEU A 541 52.91 25.71 43.54
C LEU A 541 53.10 25.85 42.02
N HIS A 542 54.29 25.51 41.52
CA HIS A 542 54.58 25.52 40.08
C HIS A 542 53.74 24.50 39.31
N GLU A 543 53.56 23.29 39.83
CA GLU A 543 52.70 22.28 39.23
C GLU A 543 51.25 22.78 39.13
N ASN A 544 50.72 23.39 40.20
CA ASN A 544 49.39 23.98 40.22
C ASN A 544 49.24 25.16 39.23
N CYS A 545 50.24 26.04 39.14
CA CYS A 545 50.23 27.14 38.18
C CYS A 545 50.32 26.65 36.73
N THR A 546 51.08 25.57 36.48
CA THR A 546 51.18 24.95 35.14
C THR A 546 49.84 24.34 34.73
N GLN A 547 49.17 23.63 35.65
CA GLN A 547 47.82 23.13 35.42
C GLN A 547 46.83 24.28 35.14
N LEU A 548 46.88 25.38 35.90
CA LEU A 548 46.03 26.54 35.67
C LEU A 548 46.22 27.13 34.26
N ILE A 549 47.46 27.29 33.81
CA ILE A 549 47.77 27.80 32.46
C ILE A 549 47.19 26.85 31.40
N GLN A 550 47.42 25.55 31.52
CA GLN A 550 46.83 24.55 30.60
C GLN A 550 45.29 24.67 30.55
N THR A 551 44.65 24.84 31.71
CA THR A 551 43.19 24.96 31.78
C THR A 551 42.67 26.21 31.06
N ILE A 552 43.40 27.32 31.14
CA ILE A 552 43.07 28.57 30.44
C ILE A 552 43.24 28.41 28.93
N GLU A 553 44.31 27.75 28.48
CA GLU A 553 44.55 27.44 27.06
C GLU A 553 43.45 26.53 26.48
N ASP A 554 43.07 25.47 27.21
CA ASP A 554 41.98 24.56 26.82
C ASP A 554 40.64 25.32 26.75
N THR A 555 40.35 26.18 27.74
CA THR A 555 39.14 27.03 27.74
C THR A 555 39.12 27.97 26.53
N GLY A 556 40.25 28.57 26.16
CA GLY A 556 40.38 29.42 24.98
C GLY A 556 40.24 28.66 23.65
N THR A 557 40.50 27.35 23.65
CA THR A 557 40.31 26.47 22.49
C THR A 557 38.83 26.12 22.34
N ILE A 558 38.19 25.72 23.44
CA ILE A 558 36.74 25.46 23.51
C ILE A 558 35.93 26.71 23.11
N MET A 559 36.29 27.91 23.59
CA MET A 559 35.59 29.15 23.21
C MET A 559 35.69 29.45 21.70
N ARG A 560 36.79 29.08 21.05
CA ARG A 560 36.92 29.23 19.59
C ARG A 560 36.06 28.23 18.85
N GLU A 561 36.04 26.97 19.27
CA GLU A 561 35.17 25.95 18.70
C GLU A 561 33.69 26.29 18.85
N ILE A 562 33.28 26.81 20.01
CA ILE A 562 31.90 27.28 20.23
C ILE A 562 31.56 28.39 19.24
N ARG A 563 32.43 29.39 19.08
CA ARG A 563 32.18 30.50 18.16
C ARG A 563 32.13 30.05 16.70
N ASP A 564 33.03 29.14 16.30
CA ASP A 564 33.05 28.61 14.94
C ASP A 564 31.80 27.76 14.65
N LEU A 565 31.30 27.01 15.65
CA LEU A 565 30.02 26.30 15.57
C LEU A 565 28.82 27.26 15.54
N GLU A 566 28.85 28.34 16.32
CA GLU A 566 27.82 29.39 16.27
C GLU A 566 27.78 30.07 14.89
N GLU A 567 28.93 30.38 14.29
CA GLU A 567 29.03 30.96 12.94
C GLU A 567 28.55 29.97 11.86
N GLN A 568 28.84 28.66 12.02
CA GLN A 568 28.29 27.60 11.16
C GLN A 568 26.78 27.47 11.29
N ILE A 569 26.23 27.59 12.50
CA ILE A 569 24.78 27.56 12.74
C ILE A 569 24.12 28.78 12.11
N GLU A 570 24.70 29.97 12.23
CA GLU A 570 24.17 31.21 11.66
C GLU A 570 24.18 31.17 10.12
N THR A 571 25.26 30.65 9.52
CA THR A 571 25.34 30.47 8.05
C THR A 571 24.39 29.40 7.51
N GLU A 572 24.14 28.29 8.23
CA GLU A 572 23.11 27.31 7.87
C GLU A 572 21.68 27.83 8.08
N HIS A 573 21.47 28.70 9.07
CA HIS A 573 20.17 29.34 9.31
C HIS A 573 19.80 30.32 8.18
N ASP A 574 20.78 30.98 7.57
CA ASP A 574 20.59 31.86 6.41
C ASP A 574 20.41 31.10 5.07
N LEU A 575 20.76 29.81 5.01
CA LEU A 575 20.54 28.93 3.84
C LEU A 575 19.10 28.40 3.75
N ILE A 576 18.30 28.51 4.82
CA ILE A 576 16.87 28.22 4.81
C ILE A 576 16.14 29.52 4.44
N PRO A 577 15.48 29.63 3.27
CA PRO A 577 14.86 30.88 2.86
C PRO A 577 13.84 31.35 3.90
N PRO A 578 13.95 32.60 4.42
CA PRO A 578 12.94 33.18 5.30
C PRO A 578 11.62 33.30 4.54
N GLY A 579 10.64 32.45 4.87
CA GLY A 579 9.31 32.48 4.25
C GLY A 579 8.69 31.13 3.88
N VAL A 580 9.43 30.01 3.96
CA VAL A 580 8.91 28.67 3.56
C VAL A 580 7.69 28.22 4.38
N CYS A 581 7.50 28.77 5.59
CA CYS A 581 6.41 28.37 6.49
C CYS A 581 5.03 29.01 6.17
N ASN A 582 4.92 29.98 5.24
CA ASN A 582 3.66 30.72 5.00
C ASN A 582 3.03 30.52 3.60
N LEU A 583 3.37 29.44 2.86
CA LEU A 583 3.10 29.38 1.41
C LEU A 583 1.91 28.52 0.96
N LEU A 584 1.33 27.63 1.78
CA LEU A 584 0.22 26.79 1.33
C LEU A 584 -1.12 27.48 1.61
N ASN A 585 -1.82 27.87 0.54
CA ASN A 585 -3.17 28.41 0.65
C ASN A 585 -4.18 27.27 0.98
N PRO A 586 -4.95 27.35 2.07
CA PRO A 586 -5.95 26.33 2.42
C PRO A 586 -7.06 26.14 1.36
N SER A 587 -7.26 27.10 0.47
CA SER A 587 -8.23 27.05 -0.63
C SER A 587 -7.63 26.58 -1.97
N THR A 588 -6.49 25.89 -1.93
CA THR A 588 -5.82 25.32 -3.11
C THR A 588 -6.48 23.99 -3.53
N ILE A 589 -6.56 23.75 -4.83
CA ILE A 589 -6.92 22.44 -5.40
C ILE A 589 -5.65 21.64 -5.65
N TYR A 590 -5.64 20.40 -5.17
CA TYR A 590 -4.50 19.49 -5.31
C TYR A 590 -4.79 18.44 -6.39
N ALA A 591 -3.81 18.20 -7.25
CA ALA A 591 -3.95 17.34 -8.42
C ALA A 591 -3.16 16.03 -8.26
N ASN A 592 -3.84 14.89 -8.37
CA ASN A 592 -3.23 13.57 -8.49
C ASN A 592 -3.01 13.17 -9.96
N ASN A 593 -3.87 13.65 -10.86
CA ASN A 593 -3.78 13.47 -12.30
C ASN A 593 -3.89 14.82 -13.03
N GLU A 594 -3.52 14.83 -14.30
CA GLU A 594 -3.70 16.00 -15.16
C GLU A 594 -5.18 16.21 -15.50
N VAL A 595 -5.69 17.41 -15.24
CA VAL A 595 -7.09 17.78 -15.52
C VAL A 595 -7.13 19.18 -16.11
N ASN A 596 -7.52 19.28 -17.37
CA ASN A 596 -7.86 20.54 -18.01
C ASN A 596 -9.36 20.84 -17.79
N LEU A 597 -9.68 21.93 -17.09
CA LEU A 597 -11.06 22.33 -16.85
C LEU A 597 -11.79 22.76 -18.14
N GLU A 598 -11.08 23.17 -19.18
CA GLU A 598 -11.68 23.63 -20.43
C GLU A 598 -12.42 22.48 -21.13
N GLU A 599 -11.81 21.29 -21.09
CA GLU A 599 -12.32 20.06 -21.71
C GLU A 599 -13.52 19.45 -20.97
N VAL A 600 -13.79 19.90 -19.75
CA VAL A 600 -14.91 19.41 -18.95
C VAL A 600 -16.17 20.18 -19.35
N ASP A 601 -17.13 19.47 -19.94
CA ASP A 601 -18.41 20.06 -20.38
C ASP A 601 -19.52 19.89 -19.34
N ILE A 602 -19.42 18.85 -18.51
CA ILE A 602 -20.47 18.42 -17.59
C ILE A 602 -19.92 18.27 -16.17
N TYR A 603 -20.56 18.92 -15.21
CA TYR A 603 -20.22 18.89 -13.79
C TYR A 603 -21.33 18.22 -12.99
N GLY A 604 -20.96 17.20 -12.23
CA GLY A 604 -21.87 16.48 -11.35
C GLY A 604 -21.50 16.66 -9.90
N PHE A 605 -22.49 16.67 -9.02
CA PHE A 605 -22.27 16.87 -7.59
C PHE A 605 -23.04 15.86 -6.76
N ASP A 606 -22.47 15.46 -5.62
CA ASP A 606 -23.26 15.06 -4.47
C ASP A 606 -23.80 16.28 -3.72
N TYR A 607 -24.79 16.08 -2.86
CA TYR A 607 -25.38 17.11 -2.04
C TYR A 607 -24.71 17.21 -0.66
N ASP A 608 -24.84 16.17 0.17
CA ASP A 608 -24.36 16.16 1.55
C ASP A 608 -22.83 16.20 1.61
N TYR A 609 -22.25 17.06 2.45
CA TYR A 609 -20.80 17.29 2.58
C TYR A 609 -20.04 17.68 1.30
N THR A 610 -20.73 17.83 0.18
CA THR A 610 -20.16 18.28 -1.11
C THR A 610 -20.66 19.68 -1.47
N LEU A 611 -21.97 19.85 -1.72
CA LEU A 611 -22.58 21.17 -1.92
C LEU A 611 -23.00 21.81 -0.59
N ALA A 612 -23.56 21.01 0.31
CA ALA A 612 -23.97 21.41 1.65
C ALA A 612 -22.96 20.92 2.69
N LEU A 613 -22.05 21.80 3.12
CA LEU A 613 -21.09 21.49 4.18
C LEU A 613 -21.74 21.70 5.55
N TYR A 614 -21.70 20.69 6.43
CA TYR A 614 -22.36 20.76 7.73
C TYR A 614 -21.41 21.11 8.89
N SER A 615 -21.96 21.76 9.92
CA SER A 615 -21.26 22.06 11.19
C SER A 615 -20.97 20.81 12.03
N ASP A 616 -19.82 20.79 12.71
CA ASP A 616 -19.41 19.73 13.65
C ASP A 616 -20.38 19.53 14.83
N SER A 617 -21.22 20.53 15.13
CA SER A 617 -22.26 20.42 16.16
C SER A 617 -23.27 19.29 15.88
N LEU A 618 -23.43 18.90 14.60
CA LEU A 618 -24.28 17.78 14.21
C LEU A 618 -23.77 16.44 14.76
N ASN A 619 -22.45 16.27 14.86
CA ASN A 619 -21.82 15.03 15.32
C ASN A 619 -22.23 14.70 16.76
N GLU A 620 -22.27 15.71 17.63
CA GLU A 620 -22.73 15.56 19.01
C GLU A 620 -24.21 15.16 19.09
N MET A 621 -25.06 15.74 18.23
CA MET A 621 -26.49 15.42 18.21
C MET A 621 -26.74 13.98 17.74
N ILE A 622 -26.05 13.54 16.69
CA ILE A 622 -26.12 12.16 16.18
C ILE A 622 -25.67 11.20 17.28
N TYR A 623 -24.52 11.46 17.92
CA TYR A 623 -24.01 10.66 19.03
C TYR A 623 -25.03 10.55 20.17
N ASN A 624 -25.56 11.69 20.64
CA ASN A 624 -26.48 11.73 21.76
C ASN A 624 -27.78 10.99 21.48
N LYS A 625 -28.30 11.10 20.24
CA LYS A 625 -29.53 10.41 19.85
C LYS A 625 -29.32 8.91 19.64
N ALA A 626 -28.22 8.50 19.04
CA ALA A 626 -27.87 7.09 18.91
C ALA A 626 -27.66 6.44 20.29
N ARG A 627 -26.96 7.12 21.21
CA ARG A 627 -26.85 6.69 22.62
C ARG A 627 -28.22 6.52 23.29
N GLN A 628 -29.16 7.43 23.03
CA GLN A 628 -30.53 7.30 23.53
C GLN A 628 -31.22 6.05 22.96
N PHE A 629 -31.05 5.76 21.66
CA PHE A 629 -31.60 4.55 21.04
C PHE A 629 -31.00 3.26 21.62
N LEU A 630 -29.71 3.22 21.92
CA LEU A 630 -29.10 2.07 22.61
C LEU A 630 -29.79 1.79 23.95
N ILE A 631 -30.12 2.84 24.71
CA ILE A 631 -30.80 2.70 26.00
C ILE A 631 -32.26 2.28 25.83
N GLU A 632 -32.99 2.94 24.92
CA GLU A 632 -34.43 2.76 24.77
C GLU A 632 -34.81 1.48 24.03
N HIS A 633 -34.11 1.18 22.94
CA HIS A 633 -34.41 0.05 22.05
C HIS A 633 -33.59 -1.18 22.40
N TYR A 634 -32.28 -1.03 22.62
CA TYR A 634 -31.36 -2.15 22.92
C TYR A 634 -31.16 -2.41 24.41
N LYS A 635 -31.81 -1.62 25.27
CA LYS A 635 -31.77 -1.77 26.75
C LYS A 635 -30.37 -1.72 27.34
N TYR A 636 -29.47 -0.96 26.73
CA TYR A 636 -28.16 -0.68 27.30
C TYR A 636 -28.30 -0.03 28.68
N PRO A 637 -27.39 -0.30 29.63
CA PRO A 637 -27.49 0.24 30.97
C PRO A 637 -27.51 1.77 30.99
N GLN A 638 -28.34 2.36 31.86
CA GLN A 638 -28.50 3.81 31.97
C GLN A 638 -27.18 4.54 32.31
N GLY A 639 -26.22 3.82 32.90
CA GLY A 639 -24.89 4.32 33.23
C GLY A 639 -24.11 4.85 32.01
N ILE A 640 -24.41 4.40 30.79
CA ILE A 640 -23.76 4.90 29.56
C ILE A 640 -24.03 6.40 29.31
N LYS A 641 -25.08 6.98 29.91
CA LYS A 641 -25.38 8.42 29.84
C LYS A 641 -24.25 9.30 30.39
N LYS A 642 -23.36 8.76 31.23
CA LYS A 642 -22.19 9.49 31.74
C LYS A 642 -21.16 9.84 30.65
N TYR A 643 -21.15 9.09 29.54
CA TYR A 643 -20.23 9.30 28.43
C TYR A 643 -20.80 10.31 27.43
N ASN A 644 -20.38 11.56 27.55
CA ASN A 644 -20.69 12.61 26.59
C ASN A 644 -19.84 12.45 25.32
N TYR A 645 -20.28 13.09 24.23
CA TYR A 645 -19.50 13.15 23.01
C TYR A 645 -18.15 13.83 23.28
N ILE A 646 -17.06 13.27 22.75
CA ILE A 646 -15.71 13.82 22.89
C ILE A 646 -15.29 14.37 21.52
N PRO A 647 -15.33 15.70 21.33
CA PRO A 647 -14.87 16.30 20.08
C PRO A 647 -13.42 15.91 19.78
N ASN A 648 -13.11 15.68 18.50
CA ASN A 648 -11.78 15.32 18.03
C ASN A 648 -11.16 14.03 18.64
N PHE A 649 -11.95 13.16 19.27
CA PHE A 649 -11.42 11.85 19.69
C PHE A 649 -11.08 10.97 18.48
N ALA A 650 -12.04 10.77 17.57
CA ALA A 650 -11.86 9.98 16.36
C ALA A 650 -11.55 10.88 15.15
N ALA A 651 -10.91 10.29 14.14
CA ALA A 651 -10.61 10.93 12.87
C ALA A 651 -11.16 10.10 11.71
N ARG A 652 -11.42 10.74 10.56
CA ARG A 652 -11.88 10.06 9.36
C ARG A 652 -10.83 9.08 8.82
N GLY A 653 -11.26 7.93 8.31
CA GLY A 653 -10.41 6.92 7.69
C GLY A 653 -9.83 5.86 8.63
N LEU A 654 -10.19 5.88 9.93
CA LEU A 654 -9.77 4.87 10.91
C LEU A 654 -10.40 3.50 10.65
N HIS A 655 -9.79 2.48 11.26
CA HIS A 655 -10.20 1.09 11.16
C HIS A 655 -10.64 0.57 12.53
N TYR A 656 -11.71 -0.21 12.55
CA TYR A 656 -12.22 -0.86 13.74
C TYR A 656 -12.22 -2.37 13.57
N ASP A 657 -11.44 -3.06 14.40
CA ASP A 657 -11.40 -4.51 14.47
C ASP A 657 -12.63 -4.95 15.26
N ILE A 658 -13.64 -5.44 14.55
CA ILE A 658 -14.94 -5.80 15.13
C ILE A 658 -14.78 -6.97 16.11
N GLN A 659 -13.88 -7.91 15.82
CA GLN A 659 -13.69 -9.09 16.67
C GLN A 659 -12.95 -8.74 17.97
N LYS A 660 -11.99 -7.82 17.90
CA LYS A 660 -11.17 -7.42 19.07
C LYS A 660 -11.68 -6.17 19.78
N GLY A 661 -12.66 -5.46 19.21
CA GLY A 661 -13.18 -4.21 19.73
C GLY A 661 -12.13 -3.07 19.75
N LEU A 662 -11.26 -3.01 18.74
CA LEU A 662 -10.13 -2.07 18.70
C LEU A 662 -10.28 -1.02 17.60
N LEU A 663 -10.14 0.25 17.95
CA LEU A 663 -10.06 1.35 17.00
C LEU A 663 -8.59 1.69 16.74
N MET A 664 -8.17 1.77 15.47
CA MET A 664 -6.77 1.97 15.12
C MET A 664 -6.58 2.69 13.78
N LYS A 665 -5.36 3.17 13.58
CA LYS A 665 -4.93 3.75 12.31
C LYS A 665 -4.00 2.79 11.57
N ILE A 666 -4.26 2.66 10.27
CA ILE A 666 -3.54 1.75 9.38
C ILE A 666 -2.97 2.53 8.20
N ASP A 667 -1.73 2.22 7.83
CA ASP A 667 -1.05 2.82 6.69
C ASP A 667 -1.47 2.21 5.34
N ALA A 668 -0.98 2.78 4.25
CA ALA A 668 -1.25 2.33 2.88
C ALA A 668 -0.82 0.88 2.59
N PHE A 669 0.08 0.32 3.39
CA PHE A 669 0.65 -1.02 3.27
C PHE A 669 0.03 -2.02 4.26
N HIS A 670 -1.02 -1.62 4.99
CA HIS A 670 -1.73 -2.38 6.00
C HIS A 670 -0.95 -2.60 7.31
N TYR A 671 0.04 -1.76 7.61
CA TYR A 671 0.67 -1.74 8.93
C TYR A 671 -0.09 -0.83 9.88
N ILE A 672 -0.31 -1.33 11.10
CA ILE A 672 -0.89 -0.57 12.21
C ILE A 672 0.15 0.47 12.65
N GLN A 673 -0.28 1.72 12.76
CA GLN A 673 0.54 2.76 13.38
C GLN A 673 0.55 2.53 14.90
N MET A 674 1.70 2.14 15.44
CA MET A 674 1.91 1.97 16.89
C MET A 674 1.58 3.27 17.65
N GLY A 675 1.11 3.13 18.90
CA GLY A 675 0.62 4.25 19.71
C GLY A 675 -0.67 4.90 19.24
N THR A 676 -1.40 4.28 18.29
CA THR A 676 -2.72 4.76 17.81
C THR A 676 -3.83 3.72 17.96
N VAL A 677 -3.61 2.66 18.75
CA VAL A 677 -4.60 1.61 18.98
C VAL A 677 -5.34 1.87 20.29
N TYR A 678 -6.66 1.85 20.25
CA TYR A 678 -7.53 2.12 21.39
C TYR A 678 -8.52 0.99 21.61
N ARG A 679 -8.64 0.57 22.87
CA ARG A 679 -9.70 -0.32 23.37
C ARG A 679 -10.62 0.53 24.24
N GLY A 680 -11.83 0.76 23.74
CA GLY A 680 -12.69 1.81 24.30
C GLY A 680 -12.03 3.18 24.16
N LEU A 681 -11.94 3.94 25.26
CA LEU A 681 -11.30 5.26 25.30
C LEU A 681 -9.84 5.21 25.77
N LYS A 682 -9.30 4.02 26.05
CA LYS A 682 -7.94 3.84 26.57
C LYS A 682 -6.99 3.35 25.48
N PRO A 683 -5.77 3.90 25.40
CA PRO A 683 -4.76 3.39 24.48
C PRO A 683 -4.31 1.98 24.90
N VAL A 684 -4.02 1.13 23.92
CA VAL A 684 -3.48 -0.22 24.12
C VAL A 684 -1.95 -0.17 23.99
N PRO A 685 -1.19 -0.77 24.92
CA PRO A 685 0.27 -0.85 24.81
C PRO A 685 0.73 -1.58 23.53
N ASP A 686 1.80 -1.11 22.89
CA ASP A 686 2.28 -1.67 21.62
C ASP A 686 2.66 -3.15 21.71
N GLU A 687 3.21 -3.58 22.85
CA GLU A 687 3.53 -5.00 23.12
C GLU A 687 2.28 -5.90 23.06
N GLU A 688 1.17 -5.41 23.63
CA GLU A 688 -0.11 -6.11 23.60
C GLU A 688 -0.68 -6.14 22.18
N VAL A 689 -0.57 -5.04 21.44
CA VAL A 689 -0.98 -4.98 20.02
C VAL A 689 -0.20 -6.01 19.20
N MET A 690 1.13 -6.08 19.35
CA MET A 690 1.95 -7.07 18.64
C MET A 690 1.50 -8.50 18.98
N HIS A 691 1.21 -8.79 20.24
CA HIS A 691 0.72 -10.11 20.64
C HIS A 691 -0.64 -10.43 20.01
N LEU A 692 -1.59 -9.48 20.00
CA LEU A 692 -2.92 -9.65 19.40
C LEU A 692 -2.91 -9.87 17.89
N TYR A 693 -1.85 -9.45 17.20
CA TYR A 693 -1.67 -9.60 15.76
C TYR A 693 -0.53 -10.57 15.41
N GLY A 694 -0.20 -11.52 16.31
CA GLY A 694 0.67 -12.66 16.01
C GLY A 694 2.15 -12.33 15.88
N GLY A 695 2.65 -11.36 16.66
CA GLY A 695 4.02 -10.88 16.62
C GLY A 695 4.32 -9.93 15.45
N SER A 696 3.28 -9.52 14.72
CA SER A 696 3.37 -8.56 13.61
C SER A 696 2.40 -7.40 13.84
N ASN A 697 2.70 -6.23 13.29
CA ASN A 697 1.78 -5.10 13.19
C ASN A 697 1.09 -5.01 11.81
N HIS A 698 1.20 -6.04 10.97
CA HIS A 698 0.58 -6.09 9.65
C HIS A 698 -0.81 -6.74 9.70
N VAL A 699 -1.80 -6.08 9.11
CA VAL A 699 -3.17 -6.60 8.98
C VAL A 699 -3.36 -7.21 7.59
N PRO A 700 -3.65 -8.52 7.47
CA PRO A 700 -3.89 -9.15 6.17
C PRO A 700 -5.07 -8.55 5.39
N LEU A 701 -4.92 -8.40 4.08
CA LEU A 701 -5.93 -7.79 3.20
C LEU A 701 -7.32 -8.43 3.32
N HIS A 702 -7.40 -9.76 3.50
CA HIS A 702 -8.68 -10.46 3.64
C HIS A 702 -9.45 -10.09 4.93
N GLN A 703 -8.78 -9.52 5.94
CA GLN A 703 -9.43 -9.02 7.16
C GLN A 703 -10.01 -7.61 6.95
N VAL A 704 -9.37 -6.83 6.09
CA VAL A 704 -9.71 -5.43 5.77
C VAL A 704 -10.68 -5.32 4.59
N SER A 705 -10.74 -6.32 3.72
CA SER A 705 -11.57 -6.33 2.52
C SER A 705 -12.85 -7.13 2.72
N GLY A 706 -14.00 -6.48 2.58
CA GLY A 706 -15.32 -7.12 2.50
C GLY A 706 -15.59 -7.86 1.19
N PHE A 707 -14.65 -7.84 0.24
CA PHE A 707 -14.79 -8.43 -1.10
C PHE A 707 -14.86 -9.97 -1.08
N TYR A 708 -14.40 -10.62 -0.01
CA TYR A 708 -14.28 -12.09 0.08
C TYR A 708 -15.47 -12.80 0.77
N GLY A 709 -16.68 -12.22 0.71
CA GLY A 709 -17.95 -12.93 0.96
C GLY A 709 -18.31 -13.26 2.43
N LYS A 710 -17.36 -13.23 3.36
CA LYS A 710 -17.67 -13.10 4.80
C LYS A 710 -17.43 -11.64 5.16
N GLY A 711 -18.44 -10.94 5.68
CA GLY A 711 -18.38 -9.51 5.98
C GLY A 711 -17.08 -9.11 6.70
N PRO A 712 -16.60 -7.87 6.50
CA PRO A 712 -15.26 -7.51 6.89
C PRO A 712 -15.08 -7.66 8.41
N LYS A 713 -14.04 -8.40 8.84
CA LYS A 713 -13.63 -8.47 10.25
C LYS A 713 -13.16 -7.11 10.78
N MET A 714 -12.71 -6.25 9.86
CA MET A 714 -12.24 -4.89 10.12
C MET A 714 -13.05 -3.90 9.29
N LYS A 715 -13.78 -2.99 9.95
CA LYS A 715 -14.52 -1.92 9.27
C LYS A 715 -13.63 -0.69 9.12
N GLN A 716 -13.52 -0.15 7.91
CA GLN A 716 -12.97 1.19 7.71
C GLN A 716 -14.10 2.23 7.71
N PHE A 717 -13.93 3.30 8.47
CA PHE A 717 -14.86 4.43 8.56
C PHE A 717 -14.44 5.57 7.64
N MET A 718 -14.99 5.57 6.42
CA MET A 718 -14.65 6.51 5.35
C MET A 718 -15.55 7.74 5.28
N ASP A 719 -16.69 7.73 5.99
CA ASP A 719 -17.69 8.79 5.97
C ASP A 719 -17.47 9.74 7.16
N ILE A 720 -17.72 11.03 6.96
CA ILE A 720 -17.73 12.04 8.03
C ILE A 720 -18.83 11.70 9.04
N PHE A 721 -19.98 11.18 8.58
CA PHE A 721 -21.06 10.71 9.46
C PHE A 721 -20.67 9.52 10.36
N SER A 722 -19.54 8.86 10.08
CA SER A 722 -19.03 7.77 10.91
C SER A 722 -18.25 8.25 12.16
N ILE A 723 -17.89 9.53 12.27
CA ILE A 723 -17.13 10.04 13.42
C ILE A 723 -17.91 9.87 14.75
N PRO A 724 -19.21 10.21 14.82
CA PRO A 724 -20.05 9.89 15.98
C PRO A 724 -20.13 8.40 16.30
N GLU A 725 -20.19 7.55 15.27
CA GLU A 725 -20.25 6.09 15.42
C GLU A 725 -18.97 5.55 16.07
N MET A 726 -17.80 5.95 15.59
CA MET A 726 -16.50 5.57 16.17
C MET A 726 -16.38 5.99 17.64
N THR A 727 -16.80 7.22 17.95
CA THR A 727 -16.77 7.73 19.33
C THR A 727 -17.76 6.97 20.22
N LEU A 728 -18.94 6.60 19.71
CA LEU A 728 -19.93 5.82 20.46
C LEU A 728 -19.50 4.36 20.67
N LEU A 729 -18.87 3.74 19.67
CA LEU A 729 -18.25 2.41 19.82
C LEU A 729 -17.18 2.43 20.92
N ALA A 730 -16.31 3.43 20.92
CA ALA A 730 -15.27 3.59 21.93
C ALA A 730 -15.86 3.84 23.33
N ALA A 731 -16.86 4.72 23.45
CA ALA A 731 -17.52 5.01 24.73
C ALA A 731 -18.29 3.81 25.29
N ALA A 732 -19.04 3.09 24.45
CA ALA A 732 -19.82 1.93 24.86
C ALA A 732 -18.90 0.76 25.28
N ASN A 733 -17.82 0.54 24.53
CA ASN A 733 -16.80 -0.44 24.87
C ASN A 733 -16.12 -0.09 26.22
N ASP A 734 -15.69 1.17 26.41
CA ASP A 734 -15.09 1.62 27.67
C ASP A 734 -16.05 1.47 28.87
N TYR A 735 -17.36 1.69 28.65
CA TYR A 735 -18.36 1.49 29.69
C TYR A 735 -18.46 0.02 30.12
N PHE A 736 -18.50 -0.92 29.18
CA PHE A 736 -18.58 -2.34 29.52
C PHE A 736 -17.31 -2.82 30.22
N ILE A 737 -16.13 -2.41 29.75
CA ILE A 737 -14.85 -2.73 30.41
C ILE A 737 -14.79 -2.14 31.81
N SER A 738 -15.14 -0.86 31.99
CA SER A 738 -15.06 -0.19 33.30
C SER A 738 -16.11 -0.66 34.30
N SER A 739 -17.19 -1.26 33.82
CA SER A 739 -18.26 -1.81 34.66
C SER A 739 -18.16 -3.33 34.83
N ASP A 740 -17.11 -3.96 34.31
CA ASP A 740 -16.87 -5.41 34.35
C ASP A 740 -18.06 -6.22 33.81
N ILE A 741 -18.65 -5.75 32.71
CA ILE A 741 -19.77 -6.41 32.04
C ILE A 741 -19.22 -7.23 30.88
N GLU A 742 -19.51 -8.52 30.87
CA GLU A 742 -19.19 -9.40 29.74
C GLU A 742 -20.10 -9.10 28.54
N TYR A 743 -19.51 -8.95 27.36
CA TYR A 743 -20.23 -8.64 26.12
C TYR A 743 -19.47 -9.15 24.90
N ASP A 744 -20.19 -9.31 23.78
CA ASP A 744 -19.59 -9.65 22.48
C ASP A 744 -19.32 -8.37 21.66
N PRO A 745 -18.06 -8.08 21.30
CA PRO A 745 -17.69 -6.94 20.45
C PRO A 745 -18.44 -6.89 19.10
N VAL A 746 -18.80 -8.04 18.53
CA VAL A 746 -19.51 -8.10 17.25
C VAL A 746 -20.95 -7.58 17.39
N HIS A 747 -21.63 -7.95 18.47
CA HIS A 747 -22.98 -7.46 18.77
C HIS A 747 -22.95 -6.00 19.19
N LEU A 748 -21.96 -5.58 19.97
CA LEU A 748 -21.76 -4.17 20.30
C LEU A 748 -21.64 -3.33 19.03
N TYR A 749 -20.79 -3.75 18.08
CA TYR A 749 -20.64 -3.08 16.81
C TYR A 749 -21.97 -2.96 16.07
N LYS A 750 -22.70 -4.08 15.94
CA LYS A 750 -23.98 -4.13 15.26
C LYS A 750 -25.02 -3.18 15.88
N ASP A 751 -25.20 -3.24 17.20
CA ASP A 751 -26.18 -2.43 17.91
C ASP A 751 -25.89 -0.93 17.76
N VAL A 752 -24.61 -0.53 17.82
CA VAL A 752 -24.18 0.85 17.62
C VAL A 752 -24.36 1.31 16.18
N SER A 753 -23.95 0.50 15.20
CA SER A 753 -24.16 0.80 13.77
C SER A 753 -25.65 0.93 13.44
N ASP A 754 -26.49 0.02 13.98
CA ASP A 754 -27.94 0.07 13.78
C ASP A 754 -28.55 1.30 14.47
N ALA A 755 -28.12 1.65 15.68
CA ALA A 755 -28.58 2.84 16.39
C ALA A 755 -28.23 4.15 15.64
N ILE A 756 -27.03 4.24 15.07
CA ILE A 756 -26.64 5.37 14.20
C ILE A 756 -27.49 5.36 12.92
N GLY A 757 -27.63 4.21 12.26
CA GLY A 757 -28.48 4.06 11.07
C GLY A 757 -29.93 4.50 11.31
N MET A 758 -30.50 4.21 12.49
CA MET A 758 -31.83 4.66 12.88
C MET A 758 -31.98 6.18 12.93
N VAL A 759 -30.94 6.94 13.27
CA VAL A 759 -30.96 8.41 13.27
C VAL A 759 -31.22 8.93 11.85
N HIS A 760 -30.54 8.34 10.85
CA HIS A 760 -30.71 8.69 9.44
C HIS A 760 -32.04 8.18 8.87
N ILE A 761 -32.41 6.91 9.12
CA ILE A 761 -33.65 6.31 8.59
C ILE A 761 -34.89 7.02 9.13
N LYS A 762 -34.93 7.35 10.43
CA LYS A 762 -36.05 8.11 11.03
C LYS A 762 -36.01 9.61 10.68
N GLY A 763 -34.99 10.06 9.96
CA GLY A 763 -34.83 11.43 9.46
C GLY A 763 -34.62 12.48 10.53
N TYR A 764 -34.04 12.12 11.69
CA TYR A 764 -33.78 13.10 12.76
C TYR A 764 -32.76 14.15 12.32
N MET A 765 -31.70 13.71 11.63
CA MET A 765 -30.68 14.59 11.07
C MET A 765 -31.30 15.68 10.18
N TYR A 766 -32.12 15.27 9.20
CA TYR A 766 -32.81 16.20 8.31
C TYR A 766 -33.70 17.17 9.09
N LYS A 767 -34.43 16.70 10.11
CA LYS A 767 -35.29 17.57 10.93
C LYS A 767 -34.50 18.63 11.69
N TRP A 768 -33.37 18.28 12.28
CA TRP A 768 -32.53 19.23 13.03
C TRP A 768 -31.94 20.30 12.11
N ILE A 769 -31.41 19.89 10.96
CA ILE A 769 -30.86 20.83 9.97
C ILE A 769 -31.96 21.74 9.42
N MET A 770 -33.14 21.19 9.09
CA MET A 770 -34.27 21.97 8.57
C MET A 770 -34.87 22.94 9.59
N GLN A 771 -34.63 22.77 10.89
CA GLN A 771 -35.09 23.71 11.93
C GLN A 771 -34.26 24.99 11.97
N ASP A 772 -32.96 24.89 11.70
CA ASP A 772 -32.01 26.00 11.80
C ASP A 772 -30.90 25.86 10.74
N LEU A 773 -31.20 26.28 9.51
CA LEU A 773 -30.29 26.09 8.37
C LEU A 773 -29.02 26.94 8.51
N GLU A 774 -29.12 28.13 9.10
CA GLU A 774 -28.00 29.06 9.27
C GLU A 774 -26.94 28.51 10.22
N LYS A 775 -27.35 27.83 11.30
CA LYS A 775 -26.43 27.21 12.23
C LYS A 775 -25.70 26.00 11.63
N TYR A 776 -26.39 25.19 10.81
CA TYR A 776 -25.87 23.89 10.41
C TYR A 776 -25.24 23.87 9.00
N ILE A 777 -25.69 24.69 8.06
CA ILE A 777 -25.13 24.76 6.71
C ILE A 777 -24.07 25.85 6.67
N LEU A 778 -22.84 25.47 6.36
CA LEU A 778 -21.71 26.37 6.21
C LEU A 778 -21.54 26.75 4.74
N ARG A 779 -21.11 27.99 4.47
CA ARG A 779 -20.65 28.47 3.15
C ARG A 779 -21.70 28.40 2.02
N GLY A 780 -22.97 28.64 2.34
CA GLY A 780 -24.04 28.65 1.34
C GLY A 780 -23.78 29.59 0.15
N ASP A 781 -23.29 30.80 0.44
CA ASP A 781 -23.00 31.83 -0.57
C ASP A 781 -21.88 31.43 -1.54
N GLU A 782 -20.86 30.73 -1.05
CA GLU A 782 -19.77 30.24 -1.89
C GLU A 782 -20.24 29.14 -2.85
N THR A 783 -21.14 28.26 -2.39
CA THR A 783 -21.78 27.23 -3.23
C THR A 783 -22.60 27.87 -4.36
N TYR A 784 -23.38 28.91 -4.06
CA TYR A 784 -24.09 29.68 -5.09
C TYR A 784 -23.14 30.24 -6.15
N ALA A 785 -22.05 30.88 -5.71
CA ALA A 785 -21.07 31.47 -6.63
C ALA A 785 -20.45 30.45 -7.59
N VAL A 786 -20.13 29.23 -7.10
CA VAL A 786 -19.60 28.16 -7.96
C VAL A 786 -20.64 27.72 -8.99
N LEU A 787 -21.87 27.42 -8.57
CA LEU A 787 -22.93 26.95 -9.48
C LEU A 787 -23.27 28.00 -10.52
N HIS A 788 -23.36 29.27 -10.11
CA HIS A 788 -23.61 30.40 -11.00
C HIS A 788 -22.48 30.57 -12.01
N ARG A 789 -21.21 30.47 -11.58
CA ARG A 789 -20.07 30.57 -12.49
C ARG A 789 -20.07 29.46 -13.53
N LEU A 790 -20.33 28.21 -13.15
CA LEU A 790 -20.35 27.10 -14.09
C LEU A 790 -21.51 27.23 -15.09
N ALA A 791 -22.72 27.53 -14.60
CA ALA A 791 -23.90 27.68 -15.45
C ALA A 791 -23.79 28.88 -16.41
N SER A 792 -23.28 30.02 -15.95
CA SER A 792 -23.09 31.21 -16.79
C SER A 792 -22.05 31.00 -17.91
N ASN A 793 -21.10 30.08 -17.72
CA ASN A 793 -20.14 29.67 -18.74
C ASN A 793 -20.63 28.51 -19.62
N GLY A 794 -21.93 28.20 -19.59
CA GLY A 794 -22.56 27.21 -20.46
C GLY A 794 -22.24 25.75 -20.12
N LYS A 795 -21.67 25.47 -18.93
CA LYS A 795 -21.42 24.10 -18.48
C LYS A 795 -22.73 23.45 -18.01
N LYS A 796 -22.88 22.15 -18.27
CA LYS A 796 -24.06 21.38 -17.84
C LYS A 796 -23.88 20.86 -16.43
N LEU A 797 -24.91 20.95 -15.58
CA LEU A 797 -24.83 20.57 -14.17
C LEU A 797 -25.80 19.44 -13.85
N PHE A 798 -25.39 18.50 -12.99
CA PHE A 798 -26.30 17.50 -12.45
C PHE A 798 -26.04 17.18 -10.97
N LEU A 799 -27.08 16.75 -10.27
CA LEU A 799 -27.05 16.41 -8.85
C LEU A 799 -27.47 14.96 -8.64
N ILE A 800 -26.68 14.17 -7.91
CA ILE A 800 -27.01 12.80 -7.53
C ILE A 800 -26.79 12.65 -6.03
N THR A 801 -27.88 12.47 -5.27
CA THR A 801 -27.84 12.39 -3.82
C THR A 801 -28.70 11.25 -3.26
N ASN A 802 -28.31 10.72 -2.10
CA ASN A 802 -29.12 9.79 -1.32
C ASN A 802 -30.20 10.49 -0.48
N SER A 803 -30.09 11.81 -0.31
CA SER A 803 -31.04 12.60 0.46
C SER A 803 -32.42 12.71 -0.19
N PRO A 804 -33.50 12.84 0.61
CA PRO A 804 -34.85 13.04 0.11
C PRO A 804 -35.03 14.44 -0.49
N PHE A 805 -35.89 14.54 -1.49
CA PHE A 805 -36.13 15.80 -2.20
C PHE A 805 -36.55 16.96 -1.30
N SER A 806 -37.45 16.73 -0.32
CA SER A 806 -37.91 17.80 0.58
C SER A 806 -36.78 18.43 1.41
N PHE A 807 -35.75 17.66 1.73
CA PHE A 807 -34.56 18.14 2.43
C PHE A 807 -33.65 18.94 1.50
N VAL A 808 -33.34 18.37 0.33
CA VAL A 808 -32.50 19.01 -0.71
C VAL A 808 -33.12 20.33 -1.16
N ASP A 809 -34.41 20.35 -1.47
CA ASP A 809 -35.11 21.56 -1.93
C ASP A 809 -35.06 22.68 -0.88
N LYS A 810 -35.21 22.35 0.40
CA LYS A 810 -35.16 23.36 1.47
C LYS A 810 -33.76 23.94 1.64
N GLY A 811 -32.73 23.09 1.64
CA GLY A 811 -31.33 23.55 1.78
C GLY A 811 -30.83 24.28 0.53
N MET A 812 -31.15 23.80 -0.68
CA MET A 812 -30.82 24.50 -1.93
C MET A 812 -31.54 25.85 -2.04
N LYS A 813 -32.79 25.96 -1.58
CA LYS A 813 -33.50 27.25 -1.50
C LYS A 813 -32.82 28.25 -0.58
N TYR A 814 -32.17 27.77 0.48
CA TYR A 814 -31.40 28.60 1.41
C TYR A 814 -30.04 29.00 0.83
N MET A 815 -29.28 28.06 0.26
CA MET A 815 -27.94 28.32 -0.27
C MET A 815 -27.94 29.06 -1.62
N VAL A 816 -28.86 28.72 -2.52
CA VAL A 816 -28.84 29.14 -3.93
C VAL A 816 -30.03 30.04 -4.29
N GLY A 817 -31.18 29.83 -3.64
CA GLY A 817 -32.41 30.60 -3.87
C GLY A 817 -33.56 29.77 -4.45
N LYS A 818 -34.70 30.43 -4.70
CA LYS A 818 -35.95 29.75 -5.08
C LYS A 818 -35.86 28.98 -6.39
N ASP A 819 -35.07 29.50 -7.33
CA ASP A 819 -34.95 29.00 -8.69
C ASP A 819 -33.71 28.11 -8.87
N TRP A 820 -33.22 27.50 -7.78
CA TRP A 820 -32.02 26.66 -7.79
C TRP A 820 -32.06 25.52 -8.82
N ARG A 821 -33.26 25.05 -9.17
CA ARG A 821 -33.46 23.96 -10.14
C ARG A 821 -33.02 24.33 -11.55
N ASP A 822 -33.00 25.63 -11.88
CA ASP A 822 -32.63 26.10 -13.21
C ASP A 822 -31.13 25.97 -13.48
N PHE A 823 -30.31 25.83 -12.43
CA PHE A 823 -28.88 25.54 -12.55
C PHE A 823 -28.63 24.10 -13.02
N PHE A 824 -29.50 23.15 -12.68
CA PHE A 824 -29.26 21.73 -12.93
C PHE A 824 -30.06 21.21 -14.13
N ASP A 825 -29.35 20.57 -15.06
CA ASP A 825 -29.94 19.83 -16.18
C ASP A 825 -30.61 18.54 -15.72
N VAL A 826 -30.05 17.87 -14.69
CA VAL A 826 -30.63 16.66 -14.11
C VAL A 826 -30.47 16.66 -12.58
N VAL A 827 -31.56 16.39 -11.86
CA VAL A 827 -31.54 16.20 -10.40
C VAL A 827 -32.07 14.81 -10.05
N ILE A 828 -31.26 14.00 -9.37
CA ILE A 828 -31.59 12.66 -8.91
C ILE A 828 -31.47 12.59 -7.39
N VAL A 829 -32.60 12.35 -6.72
CA VAL A 829 -32.69 12.20 -5.27
C VAL A 829 -32.91 10.74 -4.87
N GLN A 830 -32.54 10.38 -3.64
CA GLN A 830 -32.62 9.00 -3.15
C GLN A 830 -32.06 7.99 -4.16
N ALA A 831 -30.89 8.30 -4.73
CA ALA A 831 -30.23 7.52 -5.77
C ALA A 831 -29.85 6.11 -5.29
N ASP A 832 -29.62 5.93 -3.98
CA ASP A 832 -29.15 4.70 -3.36
C ASP A 832 -27.71 4.34 -3.77
N LYS A 833 -26.83 5.33 -3.78
CA LYS A 833 -25.37 5.15 -3.94
C LYS A 833 -24.83 4.25 -2.82
N PRO A 834 -23.93 3.28 -3.11
CA PRO A 834 -23.27 3.01 -4.39
C PRO A 834 -24.05 2.15 -5.40
N HIS A 835 -25.23 1.60 -5.05
CA HIS A 835 -26.00 0.76 -5.96
C HIS A 835 -26.41 1.50 -7.24
N PHE A 836 -26.63 2.82 -7.17
CA PHE A 836 -26.83 3.64 -8.37
C PHE A 836 -25.74 3.45 -9.43
N PHE A 837 -24.47 3.30 -9.01
CA PHE A 837 -23.32 3.14 -9.91
C PHE A 837 -23.03 1.67 -10.26
N ASN A 838 -23.37 0.74 -9.35
CA ASN A 838 -22.99 -0.68 -9.47
C ASN A 838 -24.10 -1.61 -9.93
N ASP A 839 -25.36 -1.24 -9.71
CA ASP A 839 -26.54 -2.03 -10.00
C ASP A 839 -27.33 -1.40 -11.15
N CYS A 840 -27.80 -2.24 -12.08
CA CYS A 840 -28.56 -1.81 -13.25
C CYS A 840 -30.08 -2.00 -13.11
N MET A 841 -30.56 -2.46 -11.95
CA MET A 841 -31.94 -2.94 -11.81
C MET A 841 -32.96 -1.85 -11.50
N LYS A 842 -32.57 -0.71 -10.91
CA LYS A 842 -33.55 0.31 -10.46
C LYS A 842 -33.88 1.30 -11.58
N PRO A 843 -35.15 1.43 -11.99
CA PRO A 843 -35.56 2.42 -13.00
C PRO A 843 -35.67 3.82 -12.40
N PHE A 844 -35.53 4.85 -13.25
CA PHE A 844 -35.84 6.23 -12.87
C PHE A 844 -37.34 6.42 -12.65
N ARG A 845 -37.69 7.26 -11.67
CA ARG A 845 -39.05 7.70 -11.40
C ARG A 845 -39.09 9.22 -11.33
N ARG A 846 -40.07 9.86 -11.93
CA ARG A 846 -40.24 11.32 -11.84
C ARG A 846 -40.97 11.70 -10.56
N LEU A 847 -40.57 12.78 -9.92
CA LEU A 847 -41.30 13.42 -8.83
C LEU A 847 -42.07 14.62 -9.38
N ASP A 848 -43.28 14.84 -8.87
CA ASP A 848 -44.02 16.06 -9.16
C ASP A 848 -43.54 17.24 -8.30
N SER A 849 -44.16 18.41 -8.50
CA SER A 849 -43.83 19.64 -7.75
C SER A 849 -44.08 19.53 -6.24
N ASN A 850 -44.95 18.60 -5.82
CA ASN A 850 -45.27 18.32 -4.41
C ASN A 850 -44.33 17.26 -3.80
N GLY A 851 -43.51 16.60 -4.62
CA GLY A 851 -42.59 15.53 -4.23
C GLY A 851 -43.20 14.12 -4.30
N ASP A 852 -44.37 13.95 -4.91
CA ASP A 852 -45.04 12.66 -5.07
C ASP A 852 -44.57 11.92 -6.32
N LEU A 853 -44.62 10.58 -6.26
CA LEU A 853 -44.11 9.70 -7.30
C LEU A 853 -45.05 9.62 -8.50
N GLN A 854 -44.51 9.95 -9.67
CA GLN A 854 -45.12 9.67 -10.96
C GLN A 854 -44.61 8.33 -11.50
N TRP A 855 -45.54 7.50 -12.01
CA TRP A 855 -45.25 6.14 -12.46
C TRP A 855 -45.01 6.02 -13.97
N ASP A 856 -44.90 7.15 -14.66
CA ASP A 856 -44.60 7.19 -16.08
C ASP A 856 -43.21 6.60 -16.37
N LYS A 857 -43.10 5.87 -17.48
CA LYS A 857 -41.81 5.40 -17.97
C LYS A 857 -40.97 6.60 -18.44
N ILE A 858 -39.79 6.75 -17.86
CA ILE A 858 -38.86 7.82 -18.22
C ILE A 858 -38.13 7.46 -19.51
N MET A 859 -38.35 8.26 -20.56
CA MET A 859 -37.71 8.10 -21.87
C MET A 859 -36.63 9.15 -22.12
N ASN A 860 -36.68 10.29 -21.43
CA ASN A 860 -35.69 11.38 -21.46
C ASN A 860 -35.56 12.00 -20.06
N LEU A 861 -34.40 12.61 -19.78
CA LEU A 861 -34.17 13.40 -18.56
C LEU A 861 -34.26 14.89 -18.93
N ASP A 862 -35.32 15.54 -18.45
CA ASP A 862 -35.67 16.92 -18.80
C ASP A 862 -35.20 17.91 -17.72
N LYS A 863 -34.70 19.06 -18.16
CA LYS A 863 -34.22 20.12 -17.28
C LYS A 863 -35.32 20.63 -16.34
N GLY A 864 -34.96 20.86 -15.07
CA GLY A 864 -35.87 21.31 -14.02
C GLY A 864 -36.80 20.23 -13.45
N GLN A 865 -36.81 19.02 -14.03
CA GLN A 865 -37.52 17.87 -13.48
C GLN A 865 -36.65 17.15 -12.44
N ILE A 866 -37.32 16.49 -11.50
CA ILE A 866 -36.66 15.78 -10.41
C ILE A 866 -36.95 14.30 -10.54
N TYR A 867 -35.89 13.52 -10.44
CA TYR A 867 -35.92 12.09 -10.57
C TYR A 867 -35.54 11.44 -9.25
N LYS A 868 -36.08 10.24 -9.01
CA LYS A 868 -35.80 9.41 -7.86
C LYS A 868 -35.24 8.07 -8.33
N GLN A 869 -34.27 7.51 -7.60
CA GLN A 869 -33.61 6.25 -7.93
C GLN A 869 -32.94 6.31 -9.32
N GLY A 870 -33.03 5.23 -10.10
CA GLY A 870 -32.32 5.07 -11.36
C GLY A 870 -31.02 4.31 -11.22
N ASN A 871 -30.28 4.27 -12.32
CA ASN A 871 -28.98 3.62 -12.42
C ASN A 871 -28.09 4.37 -13.40
N LEU A 872 -26.78 4.25 -13.23
CA LEU A 872 -25.80 4.93 -14.06
C LEU A 872 -25.88 4.50 -15.53
N VAL A 873 -26.16 3.23 -15.80
CA VAL A 873 -26.22 2.71 -17.18
C VAL A 873 -27.30 3.43 -17.99
N ASP A 874 -28.50 3.57 -17.43
CA ASP A 874 -29.59 4.30 -18.06
C ASP A 874 -29.36 5.81 -18.03
N PHE A 875 -28.74 6.36 -16.99
CA PHE A 875 -28.31 7.77 -16.97
C PHE A 875 -27.42 8.10 -18.17
N LEU A 876 -26.39 7.29 -18.43
CA LEU A 876 -25.46 7.45 -19.54
C LEU A 876 -26.15 7.27 -20.91
N LYS A 877 -27.16 6.39 -21.00
CA LYS A 877 -27.94 6.19 -22.24
C LYS A 877 -28.85 7.39 -22.52
N LEU A 878 -29.54 7.89 -21.49
CA LEU A 878 -30.53 8.96 -21.62
C LEU A 878 -29.88 10.33 -21.83
N THR A 879 -28.74 10.60 -21.19
CA THR A 879 -28.02 11.88 -21.32
C THR A 879 -27.04 11.90 -22.50
N GLY A 880 -26.49 10.74 -22.87
CA GLY A 880 -25.38 10.64 -23.81
C GLY A 880 -24.04 11.15 -23.25
N TRP A 881 -23.96 11.53 -21.97
CA TRP A 881 -22.74 12.07 -21.35
C TRP A 881 -21.76 10.93 -21.05
N ARG A 882 -20.55 10.97 -21.60
CA ARG A 882 -19.56 9.88 -21.44
C ARG A 882 -18.12 10.41 -21.41
N GLY A 883 -17.25 9.60 -20.81
CA GLY A 883 -15.80 9.79 -20.82
C GLY A 883 -15.30 10.94 -19.94
N SER A 884 -14.12 11.46 -20.27
CA SER A 884 -13.39 12.47 -19.50
C SER A 884 -14.04 13.87 -19.49
N LYS A 885 -15.10 14.08 -20.27
CA LYS A 885 -15.87 15.33 -20.31
C LYS A 885 -16.78 15.53 -19.09
N VAL A 886 -17.01 14.47 -18.33
CA VAL A 886 -17.83 14.48 -17.11
C VAL A 886 -16.91 14.56 -15.90
N PHE A 887 -17.16 15.53 -15.02
CA PHE A 887 -16.43 15.72 -13.78
C PHE A 887 -17.39 15.65 -12.59
N TYR A 888 -17.29 14.59 -11.79
CA TYR A 888 -18.16 14.37 -10.64
C TYR A 888 -17.45 14.67 -9.31
N PHE A 889 -18.08 15.48 -8.47
CA PHE A 889 -17.60 15.84 -7.14
C PHE A 889 -18.40 15.11 -6.07
N GLY A 890 -17.67 14.54 -5.10
CA GLY A 890 -18.25 13.85 -3.94
C GLY A 890 -17.28 13.84 -2.77
N ASP A 891 -17.79 13.69 -1.56
CA ASP A 891 -16.98 13.58 -0.36
C ASP A 891 -16.65 12.11 -0.04
N HIS A 892 -17.52 11.16 -0.39
CA HIS A 892 -17.32 9.76 -0.03
C HIS A 892 -16.57 8.97 -1.11
N LEU A 893 -15.24 8.85 -0.96
CA LEU A 893 -14.32 8.20 -1.93
C LEU A 893 -14.79 6.86 -2.52
N TYR A 894 -15.38 5.97 -1.72
CA TYR A 894 -15.82 4.65 -2.21
C TYR A 894 -17.20 4.68 -2.87
N SER A 895 -18.24 5.20 -2.21
CA SER A 895 -19.60 5.18 -2.76
C SER A 895 -19.80 6.13 -3.93
N ASP A 896 -19.01 7.20 -3.99
CA ASP A 896 -19.19 8.28 -4.96
C ASP A 896 -18.20 8.19 -6.12
N LEU A 897 -16.92 7.93 -5.84
CA LEU A 897 -15.85 8.15 -6.84
C LEU A 897 -15.24 6.87 -7.41
N ALA A 898 -15.14 5.80 -6.61
CA ALA A 898 -14.36 4.61 -6.98
C ALA A 898 -14.86 3.95 -8.28
N ASP A 899 -16.16 3.66 -8.40
CA ASP A 899 -16.70 3.00 -9.58
C ASP A 899 -16.75 3.91 -10.81
N LEU A 900 -16.96 5.22 -10.62
CA LEU A 900 -16.95 6.21 -11.70
C LEU A 900 -15.59 6.27 -12.39
N MET A 901 -14.51 6.29 -11.61
CA MET A 901 -13.14 6.31 -12.13
C MET A 901 -12.73 4.96 -12.70
N LEU A 902 -12.96 3.85 -11.96
CA LEU A 902 -12.48 2.53 -12.34
C LEU A 902 -13.22 1.90 -13.53
N ARG A 903 -14.52 2.17 -13.68
CA ARG A 903 -15.37 1.49 -14.68
C ARG A 903 -15.85 2.40 -15.81
N HIS A 904 -15.98 3.71 -15.57
CA HIS A 904 -16.67 4.62 -16.49
C HIS A 904 -15.79 5.76 -17.03
N GLY A 905 -14.58 5.94 -16.50
CA GLY A 905 -13.59 6.91 -17.00
C GLY A 905 -14.02 8.37 -16.84
N TRP A 906 -14.92 8.66 -15.89
CA TRP A 906 -15.26 10.04 -15.52
C TRP A 906 -14.11 10.66 -14.74
N ARG A 907 -13.97 12.00 -14.82
CA ARG A 907 -13.11 12.75 -13.92
C ARG A 907 -13.75 12.83 -12.54
N THR A 908 -12.95 12.73 -11.49
CA THR A 908 -13.46 12.67 -10.10
C THR A 908 -12.78 13.67 -9.18
N GLY A 909 -13.58 14.43 -8.44
CA GLY A 909 -13.16 15.49 -7.54
C GLY A 909 -13.54 15.16 -6.11
N ALA A 910 -12.57 14.92 -5.23
CA ALA A 910 -12.84 14.61 -3.83
C ALA A 910 -12.94 15.87 -2.97
N ILE A 911 -14.03 16.00 -2.21
CA ILE A 911 -14.18 17.05 -1.18
C ILE A 911 -13.74 16.47 0.16
N VAL A 912 -12.68 17.05 0.75
CA VAL A 912 -12.07 16.61 2.00
C VAL A 912 -11.95 17.82 2.95
N PRO A 913 -13.01 18.17 3.71
CA PRO A 913 -13.03 19.37 4.56
C PRO A 913 -11.88 19.44 5.57
N GLU A 914 -11.42 18.30 6.08
CA GLU A 914 -10.32 18.20 7.04
C GLU A 914 -8.98 18.74 6.51
N LEU A 915 -8.84 18.82 5.17
CA LEU A 915 -7.65 19.35 4.50
C LEU A 915 -7.35 20.81 4.89
N GLU A 916 -8.37 21.60 5.23
CA GLU A 916 -8.19 22.98 5.64
C GLU A 916 -7.43 23.08 6.97
N VAL A 917 -7.82 22.26 7.95
CA VAL A 917 -7.16 22.18 9.27
C VAL A 917 -5.76 21.61 9.12
N GLU A 918 -5.61 20.56 8.32
CA GLU A 918 -4.30 19.95 8.02
C GLU A 918 -3.33 20.96 7.40
N THR A 919 -3.78 21.74 6.42
CA THR A 919 -2.95 22.79 5.77
C THR A 919 -2.56 23.87 6.77
N LYS A 920 -3.48 24.29 7.65
CA LYS A 920 -3.20 25.26 8.73
C LYS A 920 -2.11 24.74 9.67
N VAL A 921 -2.17 23.48 10.08
CA VAL A 921 -1.15 22.85 10.95
C VAL A 921 0.20 22.74 10.23
N VAL A 922 0.21 22.33 8.96
CA VAL A 922 1.45 22.21 8.16
C VAL A 922 2.15 23.56 7.98
N ASN A 923 1.40 24.66 7.86
CA ASN A 923 1.95 26.02 7.80
C ASN A 923 2.48 26.53 9.15
N THR A 924 2.33 25.79 10.25
CA THR A 924 2.93 26.22 11.52
C THR A 924 4.44 26.05 11.48
N GLU A 925 5.15 27.05 12.03
CA GLU A 925 6.61 27.00 12.14
C GLU A 925 7.09 25.79 12.95
N GLN A 926 6.33 25.42 13.99
CA GLN A 926 6.65 24.24 14.81
C GLN A 926 6.63 22.95 13.97
N TYR A 927 5.63 22.75 13.11
CA TYR A 927 5.56 21.58 12.24
C TYR A 927 6.73 21.57 11.25
N ALA A 928 6.97 22.70 10.56
CA ALA A 928 8.02 22.82 9.57
C ALA A 928 9.41 22.52 10.18
N ARG A 929 9.75 23.17 11.31
CA ARG A 929 11.02 22.93 12.02
C ARG A 929 11.16 21.48 12.47
N SER A 930 10.11 20.91 13.06
CA SER A 930 10.14 19.52 13.55
C SER A 930 10.31 18.52 12.40
N LEU A 931 9.66 18.74 11.26
CA LEU A 931 9.77 17.88 10.09
C LEU A 931 11.15 17.98 9.42
N THR A 932 11.66 19.21 9.24
CA THR A 932 13.01 19.43 8.68
C THR A 932 14.07 18.77 9.57
N TRP A 933 13.96 18.93 10.89
CA TRP A 933 14.87 18.28 11.82
C TRP A 933 14.73 16.75 11.79
N LEU A 934 13.51 16.22 11.73
CA LEU A 934 13.26 14.78 11.59
C LEU A 934 13.91 14.19 10.32
N GLN A 935 13.90 14.93 9.20
CA GLN A 935 14.55 14.53 7.95
C GLN A 935 16.08 14.57 8.07
N ALA A 936 16.63 15.66 8.62
CA ALA A 936 18.07 15.80 8.85
C ALA A 936 18.59 14.68 9.79
N LEU A 937 17.90 14.45 10.91
CA LEU A 937 18.21 13.39 11.87
C LEU A 937 18.14 12.00 11.24
N THR A 938 17.18 11.75 10.35
CA THR A 938 17.10 10.47 9.61
C THR A 938 18.33 10.29 8.71
N GLY A 939 18.76 11.32 7.99
CA GLY A 939 19.98 11.26 7.18
C GLY A 939 21.25 11.08 8.01
N LEU A 940 21.32 11.67 9.20
CA LEU A 940 22.42 11.47 10.15
C LEU A 940 22.44 10.02 10.70
N LEU A 941 21.29 9.47 11.06
CA LEU A 941 21.15 8.08 11.52
C LEU A 941 21.60 7.08 10.44
N GLU A 942 21.28 7.32 9.16
CA GLU A 942 21.71 6.47 8.06
C GLU A 942 23.23 6.41 7.91
N ARG A 943 23.91 7.56 8.07
CA ARG A 943 25.38 7.62 8.03
C ARG A 943 26.01 7.02 9.28
N MET A 944 25.44 7.27 10.45
CA MET A 944 26.02 6.83 11.73
C MET A 944 25.94 5.33 11.97
N GLN A 945 24.99 4.63 11.34
CA GLN A 945 24.87 3.17 11.44
C GLN A 945 26.10 2.40 10.93
N MET A 946 26.99 3.05 10.16
CA MET A 946 28.22 2.44 9.68
C MET A 946 29.30 2.29 10.77
N TYR A 947 29.22 3.09 11.84
CA TYR A 947 30.19 3.08 12.93
C TYR A 947 29.80 2.06 14.01
N ARG A 948 30.77 1.35 14.56
CA ARG A 948 30.54 0.24 15.52
C ARG A 948 31.14 0.48 16.91
N ASP A 949 31.84 1.58 17.11
CA ASP A 949 32.45 1.93 18.39
C ASP A 949 31.39 2.23 19.47
N PRO A 950 31.70 2.02 20.76
CA PRO A 950 30.75 2.19 21.85
C PRO A 950 30.17 3.60 21.97
N GLU A 951 30.98 4.62 21.66
CA GLU A 951 30.56 6.03 21.73
C GLU A 951 29.54 6.35 20.63
N SER A 952 29.82 5.97 19.39
CA SER A 952 28.90 6.12 18.26
C SER A 952 27.60 5.35 18.47
N LYS A 953 27.65 4.16 19.09
CA LYS A 953 26.43 3.40 19.44
C LYS A 953 25.56 4.13 20.47
N LYS A 954 26.17 4.83 21.42
CA LYS A 954 25.44 5.63 22.41
C LYS A 954 24.76 6.83 21.73
N VAL A 955 25.49 7.56 20.88
CA VAL A 955 24.93 8.67 20.09
C VAL A 955 23.78 8.17 19.20
N LEU A 956 23.94 7.01 18.56
CA LEU A 956 22.89 6.40 17.74
C LEU A 956 21.62 6.11 18.56
N GLN A 957 21.75 5.60 19.79
CA GLN A 957 20.61 5.37 20.69
C GLN A 957 19.92 6.68 21.10
N ASP A 958 20.70 7.71 21.42
CA ASP A 958 20.17 9.02 21.79
C ASP A 958 19.39 9.65 20.62
N TRP A 959 19.93 9.58 19.40
CA TRP A 959 19.24 10.06 18.19
C TRP A 959 18.03 9.23 17.80
N LEU A 960 18.04 7.91 18.04
CA LEU A 960 16.86 7.08 17.83
C LEU A 960 15.72 7.48 18.78
N LYS A 961 16.06 7.80 20.04
CA LYS A 961 15.10 8.30 21.02
C LYS A 961 14.56 9.67 20.62
N GLU A 962 15.43 10.61 20.27
CA GLU A 962 15.04 11.94 19.80
C GLU A 962 14.14 11.87 18.55
N ARG A 963 14.45 10.97 17.62
CA ARG A 963 13.61 10.73 16.44
C ARG A 963 12.20 10.28 16.80
N GLU A 964 12.06 9.43 17.83
CA GLU A 964 10.75 8.97 18.28
C GLU A 964 9.97 10.08 19.00
N GLU A 965 10.65 10.92 19.77
CA GLU A 965 10.07 12.12 20.39
C GLU A 965 9.56 13.11 19.32
N LEU A 966 10.34 13.36 18.26
CA LEU A 966 9.93 14.22 17.13
C LEU A 966 8.73 13.66 16.37
N ARG A 967 8.67 12.34 16.18
CA ARG A 967 7.50 11.67 15.58
C ARG A 967 6.25 11.85 16.43
N ALA A 968 6.37 11.72 17.75
CA ALA A 968 5.26 11.96 18.66
C ALA A 968 4.80 13.43 18.62
N ILE A 969 5.74 14.38 18.66
CA ILE A 969 5.44 15.82 18.57
C ILE A 969 4.72 16.13 17.25
N THR A 970 5.28 15.73 16.11
CA THR A 970 4.68 16.00 14.79
C THR A 970 3.31 15.33 14.60
N LYS A 971 3.10 14.13 15.17
CA LYS A 971 1.77 13.48 15.20
C LYS A 971 0.77 14.30 16.00
N ASN A 972 1.16 14.73 17.20
CA ASN A 972 0.28 15.37 18.18
C ASN A 972 -0.15 16.80 17.79
N LEU A 973 0.51 17.42 16.80
CA LEU A 973 0.07 18.70 16.23
C LEU A 973 -1.25 18.61 15.47
N PHE A 974 -1.65 17.41 15.04
CA PHE A 974 -2.96 17.15 14.42
C PHE A 974 -3.94 16.61 15.46
N ASN A 975 -4.52 15.44 15.24
CA ASN A 975 -5.28 14.71 16.24
C ASN A 975 -4.31 14.06 17.26
N PRO A 976 -4.39 14.32 18.58
CA PRO A 976 -3.46 13.74 19.56
C PRO A 976 -3.49 12.20 19.62
N GLN A 977 -4.65 11.60 19.42
CA GLN A 977 -4.85 10.16 19.47
C GLN A 977 -4.31 9.50 18.20
N PHE A 978 -4.74 9.97 17.03
CA PHE A 978 -4.53 9.30 15.75
C PHE A 978 -3.62 10.06 14.76
N GLY A 979 -3.29 11.32 14.99
CA GLY A 979 -2.47 12.16 14.10
C GLY A 979 -3.17 12.60 12.82
N SER A 980 -2.39 12.99 11.80
CA SER A 980 -2.90 13.46 10.50
C SER A 980 -3.75 12.42 9.78
N ILE A 981 -4.85 12.80 9.14
CA ILE A 981 -5.68 11.88 8.33
C ILE A 981 -4.90 11.32 7.14
N PHE A 982 -3.84 12.03 6.69
CA PHE A 982 -3.13 11.69 5.47
C PHE A 982 -1.87 10.84 5.68
N ARG A 983 -1.22 10.90 6.86
CA ARG A 983 0.08 10.24 7.09
C ARG A 983 0.18 9.44 8.39
N THR A 984 1.01 8.42 8.35
CA THR A 984 1.46 7.56 9.47
C THR A 984 2.97 7.69 9.64
N CYS A 985 3.42 8.71 10.39
CA CYS A 985 4.82 9.14 10.46
C CYS A 985 5.43 9.45 9.07
N HIS A 986 5.83 8.43 8.32
CA HIS A 986 6.44 8.51 6.99
C HIS A 986 5.48 8.07 5.86
N ASN A 987 4.69 7.02 6.07
CA ASN A 987 3.85 6.42 5.03
C ASN A 987 2.52 7.15 4.87
N PRO A 988 1.94 7.19 3.65
CA PRO A 988 0.56 7.60 3.46
C PRO A 988 -0.38 6.66 4.22
N THR A 989 -1.49 7.19 4.74
CA THR A 989 -2.56 6.37 5.33
C THR A 989 -3.26 5.55 4.26
N TYR A 990 -3.97 4.50 4.69
CA TYR A 990 -4.85 3.75 3.80
C TYR A 990 -5.94 4.65 3.16
N PHE A 991 -6.40 5.68 3.87
CA PHE A 991 -7.27 6.74 3.34
C PHE A 991 -6.59 7.50 2.19
N SER A 992 -5.37 8.02 2.40
CA SER A 992 -4.61 8.74 1.36
C SER A 992 -4.38 7.91 0.10
N ARG A 993 -4.05 6.62 0.27
CA ARG A 993 -3.88 5.70 -0.86
C ARG A 993 -5.15 5.61 -1.71
N ARG A 994 -6.32 5.57 -1.08
CA ARG A 994 -7.62 5.54 -1.77
C ARG A 994 -7.96 6.90 -2.38
N LEU A 995 -7.70 8.00 -1.68
CA LEU A 995 -7.88 9.35 -2.20
C LEU A 995 -7.09 9.52 -3.51
N CYS A 996 -5.79 9.28 -3.49
CA CYS A 996 -4.93 9.39 -4.67
C CYS A 996 -5.34 8.45 -5.81
N ARG A 997 -5.97 7.32 -5.49
CA ARG A 997 -6.39 6.33 -6.48
C ARG A 997 -7.75 6.64 -7.12
N PHE A 998 -8.66 7.30 -6.39
CA PHE A 998 -10.06 7.47 -6.81
C PHE A 998 -10.45 8.91 -7.12
N SER A 999 -9.57 9.88 -6.91
CA SER A 999 -9.80 11.29 -7.25
C SER A 999 -8.69 11.84 -8.14
N ASP A 1000 -9.04 12.43 -9.28
CA ASP A 1000 -8.11 13.19 -10.10
C ASP A 1000 -7.68 14.48 -9.40
N LEU A 1001 -8.65 15.21 -8.83
CA LEU A 1001 -8.43 16.40 -8.00
C LEU A 1001 -9.03 16.20 -6.61
N TYR A 1002 -8.43 16.81 -5.60
CA TYR A 1002 -9.03 16.89 -4.26
C TYR A 1002 -8.85 18.29 -3.66
N MET A 1003 -9.81 18.70 -2.84
CA MET A 1003 -9.87 20.06 -2.29
C MET A 1003 -10.65 20.08 -0.98
N ALA A 1004 -10.47 21.14 -0.19
CA ALA A 1004 -11.17 21.29 1.09
C ALA A 1004 -12.67 21.58 0.92
N SER A 1005 -13.03 22.32 -0.12
CA SER A 1005 -14.41 22.71 -0.43
C SER A 1005 -14.55 23.00 -1.92
N ILE A 1006 -15.76 22.85 -2.45
CA ILE A 1006 -16.04 23.15 -3.86
C ILE A 1006 -15.77 24.63 -4.20
N SER A 1007 -15.83 25.52 -3.21
CA SER A 1007 -15.50 26.94 -3.38
C SER A 1007 -14.06 27.20 -3.82
N CYS A 1008 -13.16 26.23 -3.63
CA CYS A 1008 -11.79 26.32 -4.14
C CYS A 1008 -11.76 26.48 -5.67
N LEU A 1009 -12.78 26.01 -6.40
CA LEU A 1009 -12.90 26.22 -7.86
C LEU A 1009 -13.00 27.69 -8.25
N LEU A 1010 -13.47 28.56 -7.35
CA LEU A 1010 -13.56 30.00 -7.61
C LEU A 1010 -12.18 30.65 -7.80
N ASN A 1011 -11.12 30.05 -7.25
CA ASN A 1011 -9.75 30.56 -7.34
C ASN A 1011 -9.07 30.30 -8.69
N TYR A 1012 -9.70 29.53 -9.57
CA TYR A 1012 -9.12 29.11 -10.84
C TYR A 1012 -10.00 29.53 -12.01
N ASP A 1013 -9.39 29.75 -13.18
CA ASP A 1013 -10.15 29.95 -14.40
C ASP A 1013 -10.69 28.61 -14.95
N LEU A 1014 -11.79 28.64 -15.72
CA LEU A 1014 -12.31 27.43 -16.35
C LEU A 1014 -11.42 26.93 -17.51
N SER A 1015 -10.43 27.71 -17.95
CA SER A 1015 -9.36 27.25 -18.85
C SER A 1015 -8.13 26.71 -18.10
N TYR A 1016 -8.16 26.64 -16.77
CA TYR A 1016 -7.00 26.22 -15.99
C TYR A 1016 -6.75 24.72 -16.13
N THR A 1017 -5.48 24.36 -16.31
CA THR A 1017 -5.03 22.97 -16.33
C THR A 1017 -4.25 22.66 -15.06
N PHE A 1018 -4.71 21.67 -14.32
CA PHE A 1018 -4.04 21.12 -13.15
C PHE A 1018 -3.04 20.05 -13.57
N TYR A 1019 -1.82 20.15 -13.07
CA TYR A 1019 -0.75 19.18 -13.31
C TYR A 1019 -0.35 18.48 -12.01
N PRO A 1020 -0.19 17.14 -12.02
CA PRO A 1020 0.23 16.41 -10.83
C PRO A 1020 1.70 16.70 -10.53
N ARG A 1021 2.03 16.82 -9.23
CA ARG A 1021 3.43 17.01 -8.81
C ARG A 1021 4.19 15.70 -8.95
N ARG A 1022 5.32 15.75 -9.65
CA ARG A 1022 6.23 14.59 -9.79
C ARG A 1022 6.82 14.23 -8.43
N THR A 1023 6.37 13.11 -7.86
CA THR A 1023 6.96 12.54 -6.64
C THR A 1023 8.16 11.69 -7.07
N PRO A 1024 9.40 12.05 -6.70
CA PRO A 1024 10.57 11.26 -7.09
C PRO A 1024 10.52 9.87 -6.45
N LEU A 1025 10.89 8.85 -7.21
CA LEU A 1025 11.11 7.51 -6.66
C LEU A 1025 12.38 7.52 -5.78
N GLN A 1026 12.52 6.53 -4.89
CA GLN A 1026 13.64 6.48 -3.93
C GLN A 1026 15.04 6.49 -4.56
N HIS A 1027 15.17 6.08 -5.83
CA HIS A 1027 16.44 6.10 -6.58
C HIS A 1027 16.61 7.35 -7.46
N GLU A 1028 15.66 8.28 -7.44
CA GLU A 1028 15.70 9.51 -8.20
C GLU A 1028 16.19 10.67 -7.32
N ALA A 1029 17.08 11.50 -7.86
CA ALA A 1029 17.57 12.66 -7.14
C ALA A 1029 16.40 13.63 -6.86
N PRO A 1030 16.21 14.07 -5.61
CA PRO A 1030 15.25 15.14 -5.33
C PRO A 1030 15.78 16.42 -5.99
N LEU A 1031 15.17 16.86 -7.07
CA LEU A 1031 15.43 18.16 -7.70
C LEU A 1031 14.58 19.22 -6.97
N TRP A 1032 14.96 19.48 -5.73
CA TRP A 1032 14.22 20.20 -4.68
C TRP A 1032 13.89 21.68 -4.94
N MET A 1033 14.18 22.25 -6.12
CA MET A 1033 14.03 23.70 -6.40
C MET A 1033 12.86 24.11 -7.31
N ASP A 1034 12.29 23.23 -8.14
CA ASP A 1034 11.14 23.62 -9.00
C ASP A 1034 9.78 23.58 -8.28
N GLN A 1035 9.69 22.91 -7.13
CA GLN A 1035 8.40 22.57 -6.49
C GLN A 1035 7.87 23.61 -5.49
N LEU A 1036 8.67 24.61 -5.11
CA LEU A 1036 8.21 25.75 -4.30
C LEU A 1036 7.66 26.89 -5.17
N CYS A 1037 7.99 26.96 -6.47
CA CYS A 1037 7.67 28.13 -7.30
C CYS A 1037 6.29 28.09 -7.98
N THR A 1038 5.67 26.93 -8.15
CA THR A 1038 4.41 26.82 -8.93
C THR A 1038 3.13 26.95 -8.10
N GLY A 1039 3.21 26.79 -6.77
CA GLY A 1039 2.10 27.13 -5.85
C GLY A 1039 2.09 28.59 -5.40
N CYS A 1040 3.10 29.37 -5.80
CA CYS A 1040 3.39 30.70 -5.24
C CYS A 1040 3.29 31.84 -6.26
N MET A 1041 2.71 31.59 -7.43
CA MET A 1041 2.36 32.64 -8.36
C MET A 1041 1.01 33.24 -7.93
N LYS A 1042 1.06 34.44 -7.35
CA LYS A 1042 -0.10 35.32 -7.15
C LYS A 1042 -0.93 35.36 -8.43
N THR A 1043 -2.11 34.73 -8.44
CA THR A 1043 -3.13 35.06 -9.43
C THR A 1043 -3.73 36.43 -9.07
N PRO A 1044 -3.83 37.38 -10.01
CA PRO A 1044 -4.18 38.78 -9.73
C PRO A 1044 -5.67 39.02 -9.41
N PHE A 1045 -6.44 37.99 -9.02
CA PHE A 1045 -7.89 38.10 -8.80
C PHE A 1045 -8.32 38.06 -7.32
N LEU A 1046 -7.37 38.18 -6.38
CA LEU A 1046 -7.65 38.12 -4.95
C LEU A 1046 -8.24 39.42 -4.36
N GLU A 1047 -8.18 40.56 -5.06
CA GLU A 1047 -8.73 41.82 -4.56
C GLU A 1047 -10.27 41.87 -4.61
N ASP A 1048 -10.91 41.15 -5.53
CA ASP A 1048 -12.37 41.15 -5.67
C ASP A 1048 -13.09 40.30 -4.61
N MET A 1049 -12.40 39.37 -3.94
CA MET A 1049 -12.99 38.48 -2.94
C MET A 1049 -13.03 39.04 -1.50
N ALA A 1050 -12.39 40.19 -1.25
CA ALA A 1050 -12.49 40.87 0.05
C ALA A 1050 -13.91 41.43 0.32
N HIS A 1051 -14.75 41.52 -0.71
CA HIS A 1051 -16.11 42.08 -0.60
C HIS A 1051 -17.20 41.05 -0.26
N ILE A 1052 -16.87 39.76 -0.12
CA ILE A 1052 -17.84 38.67 0.16
C ILE A 1052 -17.54 37.93 1.49
N ARG A 1053 -16.50 38.31 2.24
CA ARG A 1053 -16.16 37.70 3.54
C ARG A 1053 -16.60 38.51 4.75
#